data_AF-A0A2A2K1M5-F1
#
_entry.id   AF-A0A2A2K1M5-F1
#
_cell.length_a   1.000
_cell.length_b   1.000
_cell.length_c   1.000
_cell.angle_alpha   90.00
_cell.angle_beta   90.00
_cell.angle_gamma   90.00
#
_symmetry.space_group_name_H-M   'P 1'
#
loop_
_entity.id
_entity.type
_entity.pdbx_description
1 polymer ?
#
loop_
_entity_poly.entity_id
_entity_poly.type
_entity_poly.pdbx_seq_one_letter_code
_entity_poly.pdbx_strand_id
1 'polypeptide(L)'
;MSGKIGTHSGKFHCDEALACFMLKCLDDFSDFSVVRSRDPAVLGDCDIVVDVGGVFDHSKRRYDHHQKTFNETMNSLGELPFHTKLSSAGLVYAHYGKKIIANIIGEPLDSVKVGLFYHRVYESFLEQIDAIDNGIPQYEGTPKYKSSGGISGRVGRFNPHWNEAEVEPDERFQQAMQCVGNEFIDTVKYLANVWWPAREMIESAIDKRFQNDPSGRIIVLELGGVPWKEHFFELEEEKSLQADNITYIVYEDTTDNSWRVQAIPTNKMADFQNRLPLTAAWRGLRDGELSKEAGIENCVFVHMSGFIGGNRTREGALEMARKSMQHAADEEKKEEIRTSTKSVNEQRTVQCERLDETDNSSGEGWTKAAGSAAIAGLAIGLGIWWARRQTNRAAIQNERIEFELDKIRTELAQLRADILLLKDGQIPRSQSGILRKERNVSWRAEPGTEGLPRPRSYASSMTSDGEYVDAEDDWNEQSFTAQLTVNSALDQLCSISLPSLPPAILPPTSVQFHPKQQSSKMSDFKEIDAWIDSDEADKAYDALKKRSDGTDVEVLWRLAKCCNELANKLESKDERKAKILEGRQYALDAYNGSQKHFLAAKWAAIMTGQLTNYVGTKERTELGVEMKGYQDEALAMNPTDYALLHLRGRFAFTIANLSWIEKKAASVLFATLPNLTLDDAITDFLAAYELRAEWLENLVYIGRCYVAKKDKSSAKKYFAQAVAIQPADAADAELHQEAQNYVNKH
;
A
#
# COMPACT_ATOMS: atom_id res chain seq x y z
N MET A 1 -10.57 -40.79 -1.53
CA MET A 1 -12.01 -41.06 -1.32
C MET A 1 -12.76 -40.17 -2.30
N SER A 2 -13.78 -40.67 -3.02
CA SER A 2 -14.56 -39.85 -3.96
C SER A 2 -15.65 -39.09 -3.21
N GLY A 3 -15.42 -37.81 -2.90
CA GLY A 3 -16.42 -36.90 -2.32
C GLY A 3 -17.13 -36.04 -3.37
N LYS A 4 -17.99 -35.12 -2.90
CA LYS A 4 -18.83 -34.24 -3.73
C LYS A 4 -18.69 -32.77 -3.34
N ILE A 5 -18.55 -31.91 -4.36
CA ILE A 5 -18.64 -30.45 -4.25
C ILE A 5 -20.00 -30.01 -4.79
N GLY A 6 -20.87 -29.47 -3.94
CA GLY A 6 -22.18 -28.96 -4.34
C GLY A 6 -22.14 -27.47 -4.74
N THR A 7 -22.80 -27.10 -5.83
CA THR A 7 -23.06 -25.71 -6.24
C THR A 7 -24.44 -25.60 -6.91
N HIS A 8 -24.93 -24.41 -7.24
CA HIS A 8 -26.24 -24.24 -7.85
C HIS A 8 -26.30 -24.67 -9.33
N SER A 9 -27.50 -25.02 -9.78
CA SER A 9 -27.78 -25.43 -11.17
C SER A 9 -28.22 -24.29 -12.10
N GLY A 10 -28.20 -23.04 -11.62
CA GLY A 10 -28.55 -21.83 -12.40
C GLY A 10 -27.50 -21.36 -13.40
N LYS A 11 -27.51 -20.04 -13.68
CA LYS A 11 -26.50 -19.34 -14.50
C LYS A 11 -25.09 -19.59 -13.96
N PHE A 12 -24.08 -19.57 -14.82
CA PHE A 12 -22.69 -19.71 -14.39
C PHE A 12 -22.17 -18.32 -14.05
N HIS A 13 -21.85 -18.14 -12.78
CA HIS A 13 -21.09 -17.03 -12.25
C HIS A 13 -19.59 -17.39 -12.32
N CYS A 14 -18.74 -16.42 -11.99
CA CYS A 14 -17.29 -16.62 -12.04
C CYS A 14 -16.77 -17.21 -10.73
N ASP A 15 -17.42 -16.87 -9.62
CA ASP A 15 -16.94 -17.14 -8.28
C ASP A 15 -17.15 -18.61 -7.89
N GLU A 16 -18.31 -19.20 -8.13
CA GLU A 16 -18.61 -20.61 -7.87
C GLU A 16 -17.84 -21.55 -8.81
N ALA A 17 -17.63 -21.15 -10.06
CA ALA A 17 -16.77 -21.85 -11.01
C ALA A 17 -15.30 -21.86 -10.51
N LEU A 18 -14.79 -20.71 -10.05
CA LEU A 18 -13.44 -20.61 -9.49
C LEU A 18 -13.32 -21.32 -8.14
N ALA A 19 -14.32 -21.23 -7.26
CA ALA A 19 -14.36 -21.92 -5.97
C ALA A 19 -14.25 -23.44 -6.16
N CYS A 20 -15.03 -24.00 -7.09
CA CYS A 20 -14.94 -25.42 -7.44
C CYS A 20 -13.56 -25.80 -7.97
N PHE A 21 -12.96 -24.97 -8.84
CA PHE A 21 -11.63 -25.23 -9.40
C PHE A 21 -10.54 -25.18 -8.32
N MET A 22 -10.56 -24.15 -7.47
CA MET A 22 -9.62 -23.95 -6.36
C MET A 22 -9.62 -25.12 -5.39
N LEU A 23 -10.81 -25.62 -5.01
CA LEU A 23 -10.93 -26.80 -4.16
C LEU A 23 -10.25 -28.02 -4.81
N LYS A 24 -10.46 -28.24 -6.11
CA LYS A 24 -9.84 -29.36 -6.85
C LYS A 24 -8.32 -29.23 -7.01
N CYS A 25 -7.71 -28.09 -6.68
CA CYS A 25 -6.25 -27.92 -6.59
C CYS A 25 -5.65 -28.49 -5.29
N LEU A 26 -6.50 -28.91 -4.34
CA LEU A 26 -6.08 -29.52 -3.08
C LEU A 26 -6.16 -31.03 -3.16
N ASP A 27 -5.15 -31.73 -2.65
CA ASP A 27 -5.11 -33.20 -2.61
C ASP A 27 -6.33 -33.81 -1.91
N ASP A 28 -6.89 -33.10 -0.93
CA ASP A 28 -8.07 -33.55 -0.16
C ASP A 28 -9.34 -33.62 -1.03
N PHE A 29 -9.41 -32.83 -2.12
CA PHE A 29 -10.61 -32.66 -2.94
C PHE A 29 -10.38 -32.85 -4.45
N SER A 30 -9.16 -33.19 -4.89
CA SER A 30 -8.80 -33.32 -6.31
C SER A 30 -9.74 -34.25 -7.08
N ASP A 31 -10.11 -35.37 -6.44
CA ASP A 31 -10.95 -36.42 -7.01
C ASP A 31 -12.45 -36.21 -6.75
N PHE A 32 -12.85 -35.10 -6.13
CA PHE A 32 -14.26 -34.85 -5.85
C PHE A 32 -15.03 -34.49 -7.12
N SER A 33 -16.24 -35.03 -7.25
CA SER A 33 -17.15 -34.69 -8.34
C SER A 33 -17.92 -33.41 -8.04
N VAL A 34 -18.11 -32.55 -9.03
CA VAL A 34 -18.99 -31.38 -8.90
C VAL A 34 -20.43 -31.79 -9.15
N VAL A 35 -21.34 -31.42 -8.24
CA VAL A 35 -22.78 -31.68 -8.30
C VAL A 35 -23.50 -30.34 -8.34
N ARG A 36 -24.32 -30.11 -9.37
CA ARG A 36 -25.05 -28.85 -9.56
C ARG A 36 -26.53 -29.04 -9.22
N SER A 37 -27.00 -28.42 -8.14
CA SER A 37 -28.39 -28.54 -7.67
C SER A 37 -28.78 -27.37 -6.75
N ARG A 38 -30.08 -27.09 -6.66
CA ARG A 38 -30.66 -26.22 -5.61
C ARG A 38 -31.48 -27.00 -4.58
N ASP A 39 -31.59 -28.32 -4.74
CA ASP A 39 -32.32 -29.19 -3.81
C ASP A 39 -31.51 -29.36 -2.50
N PRO A 40 -32.04 -28.91 -1.34
CA PRO A 40 -31.37 -29.07 -0.06
C PRO A 40 -31.02 -30.51 0.30
N ALA A 41 -31.79 -31.51 -0.16
CA ALA A 41 -31.48 -32.92 0.09
C ALA A 41 -30.21 -33.35 -0.65
N VAL A 42 -30.07 -32.96 -1.92
CA VAL A 42 -28.88 -33.24 -2.73
C VAL A 42 -27.65 -32.51 -2.19
N LEU A 43 -27.81 -31.23 -1.79
CA LEU A 43 -26.74 -30.43 -1.21
C LEU A 43 -26.33 -30.92 0.20
N GLY A 44 -27.27 -31.50 0.95
CA GLY A 44 -27.02 -32.14 2.24
C GLY A 44 -26.05 -33.32 2.13
N ASP A 45 -26.11 -34.07 1.03
CA ASP A 45 -25.23 -35.20 0.74
C ASP A 45 -23.84 -34.79 0.20
N CYS A 46 -23.58 -33.48 0.01
CA CYS A 46 -22.29 -32.98 -0.45
C CYS A 46 -21.34 -32.67 0.73
N ASP A 47 -20.08 -33.07 0.57
CA ASP A 47 -19.02 -32.87 1.58
C ASP A 47 -18.66 -31.39 1.76
N ILE A 48 -18.77 -30.63 0.68
CA ILE A 48 -18.52 -29.19 0.63
C ILE A 48 -19.55 -28.56 -0.30
N VAL A 49 -20.07 -27.39 0.08
CA VAL A 49 -21.05 -26.66 -0.72
C VAL A 49 -20.60 -25.22 -0.86
N VAL A 50 -20.63 -24.73 -2.09
CA VAL A 50 -20.19 -23.39 -2.49
C VAL A 50 -21.37 -22.67 -3.14
N ASP A 51 -21.53 -21.39 -2.85
CA ASP A 51 -22.46 -20.48 -3.53
C ASP A 51 -23.97 -20.82 -3.45
N VAL A 52 -24.33 -21.83 -2.65
CA VAL A 52 -25.72 -22.25 -2.47
C VAL A 52 -25.93 -22.85 -1.08
N GLY A 53 -27.17 -22.82 -0.60
CA GLY A 53 -27.58 -23.46 0.65
C GLY A 53 -27.85 -22.50 1.81
N GLY A 54 -27.64 -21.20 1.62
CA GLY A 54 -27.99 -20.13 2.55
C GLY A 54 -27.14 -20.11 3.83
N VAL A 55 -25.94 -20.70 3.82
CA VAL A 55 -25.08 -20.79 5.01
C VAL A 55 -23.60 -20.57 4.66
N PHE A 56 -22.95 -19.68 5.42
CA PHE A 56 -21.50 -19.66 5.58
C PHE A 56 -21.12 -20.29 6.93
N ASP A 57 -20.34 -21.38 6.89
CA ASP A 57 -19.75 -22.04 8.06
C ASP A 57 -18.55 -22.87 7.62
N HIS A 58 -17.34 -22.37 7.87
CA HIS A 58 -16.10 -23.05 7.51
C HIS A 58 -15.96 -24.43 8.17
N SER A 59 -16.41 -24.59 9.42
CA SER A 59 -16.33 -25.86 10.14
C SER A 59 -17.20 -26.95 9.48
N LYS A 60 -18.28 -26.54 8.81
CA LYS A 60 -19.17 -27.40 8.03
C LYS A 60 -18.89 -27.37 6.52
N ARG A 61 -17.86 -26.64 6.09
CA ARG A 61 -17.50 -26.45 4.68
C ARG A 61 -18.69 -25.98 3.83
N ARG A 62 -19.39 -24.96 4.33
CA ARG A 62 -20.47 -24.25 3.62
C ARG A 62 -20.00 -22.84 3.32
N TYR A 63 -20.00 -22.46 2.05
CA TYR A 63 -19.41 -21.22 1.55
C TYR A 63 -20.41 -20.46 0.66
N ASP A 64 -21.61 -20.25 1.16
CA ASP A 64 -22.59 -19.38 0.50
C ASP A 64 -22.55 -17.98 1.15
N HIS A 65 -22.64 -16.92 0.35
CA HIS A 65 -22.59 -15.52 0.77
C HIS A 65 -23.94 -14.78 0.65
N HIS A 66 -24.99 -15.44 0.11
CA HIS A 66 -26.28 -14.81 -0.22
C HIS A 66 -27.16 -14.46 1.00
N GLN A 67 -26.71 -14.72 2.23
CA GLN A 67 -27.54 -14.43 3.40
C GLN A 67 -27.62 -12.91 3.62
N LYS A 68 -28.82 -12.41 3.98
CA LYS A 68 -29.01 -11.00 4.33
C LYS A 68 -28.06 -10.50 5.42
N THR A 69 -27.65 -11.40 6.32
CA THR A 69 -26.74 -11.10 7.43
C THR A 69 -25.27 -11.19 7.07
N PHE A 70 -24.92 -11.75 5.91
CA PHE A 70 -23.55 -11.98 5.52
C PHE A 70 -22.87 -10.68 5.08
N ASN A 71 -21.78 -10.33 5.76
CA ASN A 71 -20.98 -9.13 5.52
C ASN A 71 -19.48 -9.40 5.71
N GLU A 72 -19.05 -10.66 5.55
CA GLU A 72 -17.65 -11.02 5.74
C GLU A 72 -16.78 -10.48 4.59
N THR A 73 -15.57 -10.08 4.95
CA THR A 73 -14.52 -9.53 4.10
C THR A 73 -13.22 -10.26 4.44
N MET A 74 -12.18 -10.14 3.62
CA MET A 74 -10.85 -10.63 4.03
C MET A 74 -10.41 -10.06 5.37
N ASN A 75 -10.75 -8.79 5.65
CA ASN A 75 -10.37 -8.12 6.89
C ASN A 75 -11.14 -8.65 8.11
N SER A 76 -12.45 -8.83 8.01
CA SER A 76 -13.27 -9.33 9.13
C SER A 76 -12.93 -10.78 9.50
N LEU A 77 -12.49 -11.58 8.53
CA LEU A 77 -11.97 -12.94 8.76
C LEU A 77 -10.52 -12.96 9.28
N GLY A 78 -9.86 -11.81 9.38
CA GLY A 78 -8.48 -11.71 9.89
C GLY A 78 -7.40 -12.18 8.90
N GLU A 79 -7.69 -12.23 7.60
CA GLU A 79 -6.78 -12.79 6.59
C GLU A 79 -5.94 -11.72 5.84
N LEU A 80 -6.59 -10.71 5.24
CA LEU A 80 -5.94 -9.64 4.47
C LEU A 80 -6.66 -8.29 4.70
N PRO A 81 -6.00 -7.12 4.52
CA PRO A 81 -6.61 -5.81 4.81
C PRO A 81 -7.58 -5.29 3.73
N PHE A 82 -8.36 -6.18 3.11
CA PHE A 82 -9.36 -5.83 2.09
C PHE A 82 -10.77 -5.86 2.68
N HIS A 83 -11.58 -4.88 2.27
CA HIS A 83 -12.92 -4.63 2.81
C HIS A 83 -14.03 -4.95 1.80
N THR A 84 -13.66 -5.49 0.64
CA THR A 84 -14.59 -6.01 -0.35
C THR A 84 -15.31 -7.21 0.24
N LYS A 85 -16.65 -7.21 0.15
CA LYS A 85 -17.49 -8.32 0.61
C LYS A 85 -17.15 -9.56 -0.22
N LEU A 86 -16.95 -10.70 0.45
CA LEU A 86 -16.53 -11.93 -0.22
C LEU A 86 -17.69 -12.60 -0.96
N SER A 87 -17.40 -13.19 -2.12
CA SER A 87 -18.24 -14.20 -2.76
C SER A 87 -17.77 -15.60 -2.36
N SER A 88 -18.33 -16.64 -2.98
CA SER A 88 -17.96 -18.02 -2.71
C SER A 88 -16.48 -18.30 -3.02
N ALA A 89 -15.94 -17.72 -4.10
CA ALA A 89 -14.52 -17.77 -4.43
C ALA A 89 -13.66 -17.13 -3.32
N GLY A 90 -14.00 -15.91 -2.90
CA GLY A 90 -13.30 -15.21 -1.83
C GLY A 90 -13.29 -15.99 -0.52
N LEU A 91 -14.41 -16.62 -0.15
CA LEU A 91 -14.51 -17.48 1.04
C LEU A 91 -13.62 -18.73 0.96
N VAL A 92 -13.67 -19.46 -0.16
CA VAL A 92 -12.78 -20.62 -0.37
C VAL A 92 -11.33 -20.18 -0.34
N TYR A 93 -11.01 -19.05 -0.97
CA TYR A 93 -9.65 -18.53 -1.00
C TYR A 93 -9.19 -18.03 0.37
N ALA A 94 -10.05 -17.39 1.17
CA ALA A 94 -9.72 -16.97 2.53
C ALA A 94 -9.23 -18.13 3.40
N HIS A 95 -9.88 -19.29 3.28
CA HIS A 95 -9.58 -20.47 4.10
C HIS A 95 -8.52 -21.40 3.49
N TYR A 96 -8.42 -21.48 2.17
CA TYR A 96 -7.57 -22.46 1.50
C TYR A 96 -6.51 -21.86 0.57
N GLY A 97 -6.57 -20.56 0.26
CA GLY A 97 -5.75 -19.90 -0.76
C GLY A 97 -4.26 -20.09 -0.56
N LYS A 98 -3.76 -19.98 0.67
CA LYS A 98 -2.35 -20.26 1.01
C LYS A 98 -1.94 -21.69 0.67
N LYS A 99 -2.78 -22.69 1.00
CA LYS A 99 -2.52 -24.11 0.70
C LYS A 99 -2.57 -24.37 -0.81
N ILE A 100 -3.53 -23.77 -1.51
CA ILE A 100 -3.65 -23.86 -2.97
C ILE A 100 -2.40 -23.30 -3.64
N ILE A 101 -1.97 -22.10 -3.27
CA ILE A 101 -0.78 -21.46 -3.82
C ILE A 101 0.47 -22.30 -3.54
N ALA A 102 0.66 -22.76 -2.30
CA ALA A 102 1.76 -23.62 -1.90
C ALA A 102 1.85 -24.87 -2.78
N ASN A 103 0.72 -25.54 -3.01
CA ASN A 103 0.63 -26.70 -3.91
C ASN A 103 1.01 -26.36 -5.36
N ILE A 104 0.54 -25.22 -5.89
CA ILE A 104 0.81 -24.82 -7.28
C ILE A 104 2.30 -24.52 -7.52
N ILE A 105 2.96 -23.84 -6.58
CA ILE A 105 4.35 -23.41 -6.75
C ILE A 105 5.37 -24.40 -6.16
N GLY A 106 4.90 -25.42 -5.43
CA GLY A 106 5.76 -26.44 -4.81
C GLY A 106 6.60 -25.91 -3.64
N GLU A 107 6.06 -24.94 -2.87
CA GLU A 107 6.75 -24.33 -1.73
C GLU A 107 6.07 -24.72 -0.41
N PRO A 108 6.78 -24.71 0.74
CA PRO A 108 6.17 -24.88 2.05
C PRO A 108 5.07 -23.83 2.33
N LEU A 109 4.02 -24.24 3.06
CA LEU A 109 2.88 -23.39 3.39
C LEU A 109 3.27 -22.12 4.15
N ASP A 110 4.30 -22.20 4.99
CA ASP A 110 4.85 -21.11 5.79
C ASP A 110 5.94 -20.30 5.06
N SER A 111 6.20 -20.61 3.78
CA SER A 111 7.16 -19.85 2.98
C SER A 111 6.67 -18.42 2.76
N VAL A 112 7.63 -17.49 2.73
CA VAL A 112 7.33 -16.08 2.54
C VAL A 112 6.70 -15.81 1.16
N LYS A 113 7.08 -16.59 0.14
CA LYS A 113 6.48 -16.52 -1.21
C LYS A 113 4.99 -16.81 -1.19
N VAL A 114 4.55 -17.84 -0.45
CA VAL A 114 3.13 -18.20 -0.35
C VAL A 114 2.33 -17.06 0.27
N GLY A 115 2.81 -16.45 1.36
CA GLY A 115 2.14 -15.31 1.99
C GLY A 115 2.04 -14.09 1.07
N LEU A 116 3.12 -13.78 0.33
CA LEU A 116 3.12 -12.67 -0.62
C LEU A 116 2.18 -12.92 -1.79
N PHE A 117 2.23 -14.10 -2.40
CA PHE A 117 1.36 -14.44 -3.52
C PHE A 117 -0.09 -14.53 -3.08
N TYR A 118 -0.36 -14.96 -1.84
CA TYR A 118 -1.70 -14.95 -1.28
C TYR A 118 -2.32 -13.55 -1.28
N HIS A 119 -1.56 -12.53 -0.88
CA HIS A 119 -1.99 -11.14 -0.98
C HIS A 119 -2.14 -10.68 -2.43
N ARG A 120 -1.11 -10.90 -3.26
CA ARG A 120 -1.08 -10.37 -4.64
C ARG A 120 -2.16 -10.97 -5.52
N VAL A 121 -2.39 -12.28 -5.44
CA VAL A 121 -3.45 -12.96 -6.20
C VAL A 121 -4.83 -12.46 -5.76
N TYR A 122 -5.01 -12.13 -4.47
CA TYR A 122 -6.25 -11.49 -4.03
C TYR A 122 -6.43 -10.12 -4.70
N GLU A 123 -5.46 -9.23 -4.48
CA GLU A 123 -5.45 -7.85 -4.96
C GLU A 123 -5.61 -7.73 -6.48
N SER A 124 -4.90 -8.56 -7.25
CA SER A 124 -4.83 -8.41 -8.71
C SER A 124 -5.82 -9.28 -9.48
N PHE A 125 -6.46 -10.26 -8.85
CA PHE A 125 -7.27 -11.25 -9.56
C PHE A 125 -8.60 -11.59 -8.88
N LEU A 126 -8.61 -11.93 -7.59
CA LEU A 126 -9.82 -12.41 -6.91
C LEU A 126 -10.74 -11.28 -6.41
N GLU A 127 -10.21 -10.15 -5.95
CA GLU A 127 -11.03 -9.08 -5.37
C GLU A 127 -12.06 -8.55 -6.38
N GLN A 128 -11.71 -8.47 -7.68
CA GLN A 128 -12.68 -8.11 -8.72
C GLN A 128 -13.79 -9.16 -8.90
N ILE A 129 -13.51 -10.44 -8.64
CA ILE A 129 -14.52 -11.51 -8.74
C ILE A 129 -15.49 -11.39 -7.57
N ASP A 130 -14.98 -11.19 -6.35
CA ASP A 130 -15.78 -10.90 -5.16
C ASP A 130 -16.65 -9.64 -5.36
N ALA A 131 -16.06 -8.56 -5.89
CA ALA A 131 -16.75 -7.30 -6.11
C ALA A 131 -17.86 -7.42 -7.15
N ILE A 132 -17.58 -8.02 -8.32
CA ILE A 132 -18.57 -8.18 -9.40
C ILE A 132 -19.77 -8.98 -8.91
N ASP A 133 -19.51 -10.09 -8.22
CA ASP A 133 -20.55 -10.98 -7.75
C ASP A 133 -21.44 -10.34 -6.66
N ASN A 134 -20.85 -9.53 -5.78
CA ASN A 134 -21.59 -8.75 -4.78
C ASN A 134 -22.19 -7.44 -5.34
N GLY A 135 -22.12 -7.19 -6.65
CA GLY A 135 -22.67 -5.98 -7.28
C GLY A 135 -21.95 -4.68 -6.91
N ILE A 136 -20.68 -4.75 -6.51
CA ILE A 136 -19.87 -3.60 -6.11
C ILE A 136 -19.25 -2.95 -7.36
N PRO A 137 -19.53 -1.66 -7.65
CA PRO A 137 -18.97 -0.99 -8.82
C PRO A 137 -17.47 -0.71 -8.65
N GLN A 138 -16.71 -0.81 -9.74
CA GLN A 138 -15.26 -0.54 -9.74
C GLN A 138 -14.92 0.93 -9.40
N TYR A 139 -15.83 1.86 -9.70
CA TYR A 139 -15.69 3.28 -9.41
C TYR A 139 -17.05 3.95 -9.31
N GLU A 140 -17.08 5.11 -8.67
CA GLU A 140 -18.27 5.95 -8.54
C GLU A 140 -18.70 6.56 -9.88
N GLY A 141 -20.02 6.58 -10.14
CA GLY A 141 -20.62 7.22 -11.30
C GLY A 141 -20.71 6.34 -12.56
N THR A 142 -20.97 6.96 -13.71
CA THR A 142 -21.24 6.25 -14.98
C THR A 142 -19.95 5.99 -15.77
N PRO A 143 -19.68 4.73 -16.17
CA PRO A 143 -18.59 4.39 -17.09
C PRO A 143 -18.61 5.20 -18.39
N LYS A 144 -17.44 5.63 -18.87
CA LYS A 144 -17.33 6.20 -20.23
C LYS A 144 -17.60 5.14 -21.32
N TYR A 145 -17.33 3.87 -21.03
CA TYR A 145 -17.59 2.73 -21.91
C TYR A 145 -17.82 1.47 -21.07
N LYS A 146 -18.55 0.49 -21.60
CA LYS A 146 -18.74 -0.83 -20.99
C LYS A 146 -17.61 -1.77 -21.45
N SER A 147 -17.04 -2.53 -20.51
CA SER A 147 -16.06 -3.59 -20.80
C SER A 147 -16.65 -4.94 -20.39
N SER A 148 -16.93 -5.80 -21.37
CA SER A 148 -17.47 -7.16 -21.16
C SER A 148 -16.44 -8.27 -21.41
N GLY A 149 -15.16 -7.89 -21.53
CA GLY A 149 -14.06 -8.80 -21.85
C GLY A 149 -13.35 -9.44 -20.65
N GLY A 150 -13.70 -9.04 -19.42
CA GLY A 150 -13.08 -9.54 -18.18
C GLY A 150 -13.31 -11.04 -17.95
N ILE A 151 -12.68 -11.61 -16.92
CA ILE A 151 -12.77 -13.05 -16.64
C ILE A 151 -14.21 -13.50 -16.34
N SER A 152 -14.97 -12.75 -15.53
CA SER A 152 -16.38 -13.06 -15.26
C SER A 152 -17.23 -13.02 -16.53
N GLY A 153 -16.99 -12.04 -17.41
CA GLY A 153 -17.67 -11.96 -18.71
C GLY A 153 -17.30 -13.09 -19.66
N ARG A 154 -16.09 -13.68 -19.56
CA ARG A 154 -15.69 -14.86 -20.34
C ARG A 154 -16.31 -16.14 -19.80
N VAL A 155 -16.34 -16.31 -18.48
CA VAL A 155 -17.07 -17.40 -17.83
C VAL A 155 -18.55 -17.37 -18.22
N GLY A 156 -19.16 -16.18 -18.19
CA GLY A 156 -20.55 -15.98 -18.58
C GLY A 156 -20.89 -16.43 -20.01
N ARG A 157 -19.92 -16.46 -20.95
CA ARG A 157 -20.12 -16.93 -22.33
C ARG A 157 -20.31 -18.44 -22.45
N PHE A 158 -20.02 -19.20 -21.41
CA PHE A 158 -20.29 -20.64 -21.37
C PHE A 158 -21.73 -20.95 -20.96
N ASN A 159 -22.52 -19.96 -20.50
CA ASN A 159 -23.93 -20.18 -20.21
C ASN A 159 -24.69 -20.74 -21.41
N PRO A 160 -25.62 -21.70 -21.21
CA PRO A 160 -26.60 -22.08 -22.23
C PRO A 160 -27.34 -20.85 -22.75
N HIS A 161 -27.45 -20.70 -24.07
CA HIS A 161 -28.26 -19.61 -24.62
C HIS A 161 -29.74 -19.99 -24.59
N TRP A 162 -30.61 -18.99 -24.41
CA TRP A 162 -32.06 -19.18 -24.29
C TRP A 162 -32.70 -19.88 -25.51
N ASN A 163 -32.03 -19.87 -26.67
CA ASN A 163 -32.51 -20.42 -27.93
C ASN A 163 -31.73 -21.67 -28.41
N GLU A 164 -30.95 -22.30 -27.53
CA GLU A 164 -30.26 -23.56 -27.84
C GLU A 164 -31.10 -24.76 -27.42
N ALA A 165 -31.23 -25.75 -28.32
CA ALA A 165 -31.83 -27.04 -28.01
C ALA A 165 -30.73 -28.04 -27.62
N GLU A 166 -31.05 -28.98 -26.73
CA GLU A 166 -30.18 -30.11 -26.36
C GLU A 166 -28.79 -29.68 -25.83
N VAL A 167 -28.77 -28.82 -24.81
CA VAL A 167 -27.53 -28.40 -24.13
C VAL A 167 -27.29 -29.24 -22.88
N GLU A 168 -26.08 -29.73 -22.70
CA GLU A 168 -25.58 -30.33 -21.44
C GLU A 168 -24.92 -29.24 -20.58
N PRO A 169 -25.61 -28.66 -19.57
CA PRO A 169 -25.10 -27.51 -18.84
C PRO A 169 -23.88 -27.84 -18.00
N ASP A 170 -23.80 -29.08 -17.49
CA ASP A 170 -22.71 -29.50 -16.62
C ASP A 170 -21.39 -29.63 -17.38
N GLU A 171 -21.43 -30.05 -18.65
CA GLU A 171 -20.24 -30.04 -19.51
C GLU A 171 -19.75 -28.61 -19.78
N ARG A 172 -20.66 -27.67 -20.02
CA ARG A 172 -20.30 -26.25 -20.17
C ARG A 172 -19.78 -25.62 -18.88
N PHE A 173 -20.33 -26.03 -17.73
CA PHE A 173 -19.82 -25.59 -16.44
C PHE A 173 -18.38 -26.07 -16.22
N GLN A 174 -18.03 -27.30 -16.62
CA GLN A 174 -16.64 -27.75 -16.60
C GLN A 174 -15.72 -26.89 -17.48
N GLN A 175 -16.20 -26.46 -18.65
CA GLN A 175 -15.44 -25.53 -19.51
C GLN A 175 -15.28 -24.14 -18.87
N ALA A 176 -16.33 -23.63 -18.21
CA ALA A 176 -16.27 -22.40 -17.41
C ALA A 176 -15.23 -22.50 -16.28
N MET A 177 -15.26 -23.59 -15.51
CA MET A 177 -14.27 -23.88 -14.47
C MET A 177 -12.85 -23.91 -15.03
N GLN A 178 -12.62 -24.55 -16.18
CA GLN A 178 -11.32 -24.57 -16.84
C GLN A 178 -10.88 -23.17 -17.30
N CYS A 179 -11.80 -22.36 -17.82
CA CYS A 179 -11.50 -21.00 -18.28
C CYS A 179 -10.95 -20.12 -17.15
N VAL A 180 -11.64 -20.07 -16.02
CA VAL A 180 -11.21 -19.26 -14.86
C VAL A 180 -10.05 -19.91 -14.11
N GLY A 181 -10.06 -21.23 -14.02
CA GLY A 181 -9.01 -21.99 -13.36
C GLY A 181 -7.65 -21.86 -14.03
N ASN A 182 -7.58 -21.94 -15.36
CA ASN A 182 -6.32 -21.74 -16.08
C ASN A 182 -5.75 -20.35 -15.85
N GLU A 183 -6.59 -19.31 -15.85
CA GLU A 183 -6.13 -17.94 -15.60
C GLU A 183 -5.65 -17.73 -14.16
N PHE A 184 -6.31 -18.37 -13.19
CA PHE A 184 -5.86 -18.39 -11.81
C PHE A 184 -4.48 -19.06 -11.68
N ILE A 185 -4.29 -20.25 -12.27
CA ILE A 185 -3.00 -20.95 -12.27
C ILE A 185 -1.91 -20.12 -12.95
N ASP A 186 -2.21 -19.51 -14.10
CA ASP A 186 -1.26 -18.67 -14.83
C ASP A 186 -0.89 -17.41 -14.04
N THR A 187 -1.85 -16.82 -13.30
CA THR A 187 -1.58 -15.69 -12.40
C THR A 187 -0.60 -16.09 -11.29
N VAL A 188 -0.84 -17.22 -10.62
CA VAL A 188 0.06 -17.74 -9.57
C VAL A 188 1.44 -18.07 -10.14
N LYS A 189 1.50 -18.77 -11.28
CA LYS A 189 2.76 -19.13 -11.94
C LYS A 189 3.51 -17.94 -12.49
N TYR A 190 2.83 -16.91 -12.97
CA TYR A 190 3.45 -15.65 -13.39
C TYR A 190 4.14 -14.98 -12.20
N LEU A 191 3.46 -14.93 -11.05
CA LEU A 191 4.06 -14.40 -9.83
C LEU A 191 5.32 -15.17 -9.44
N ALA A 192 5.27 -16.51 -9.49
CA ALA A 192 6.39 -17.38 -9.12
C ALA A 192 7.59 -17.30 -10.08
N ASN A 193 7.32 -17.38 -11.38
CA ASN A 193 8.35 -17.64 -12.38
C ASN A 193 8.83 -16.38 -13.11
N VAL A 194 8.07 -15.27 -13.05
CA VAL A 194 8.37 -14.05 -13.80
C VAL A 194 8.47 -12.84 -12.89
N TRP A 195 7.40 -12.54 -12.14
CA TRP A 195 7.36 -11.35 -11.30
C TRP A 195 8.35 -11.44 -10.13
N TRP A 196 8.41 -12.59 -9.44
CA TRP A 196 9.30 -12.75 -8.28
C TRP A 196 10.79 -12.63 -8.62
N PRO A 197 11.32 -13.34 -9.63
CA PRO A 197 12.72 -13.19 -10.03
C PRO A 197 13.08 -11.80 -10.55
N ALA A 198 12.10 -11.04 -11.08
CA ALA A 198 12.34 -9.70 -11.61
C ALA A 198 12.87 -8.73 -10.55
N ARG A 199 12.46 -8.87 -9.28
CA ARG A 199 12.83 -7.95 -8.21
C ARG A 199 14.34 -7.83 -8.03
N GLU A 200 15.03 -8.97 -7.96
CA GLU A 200 16.50 -9.01 -7.79
C GLU A 200 17.22 -8.30 -8.95
N MET A 201 16.69 -8.45 -10.17
CA MET A 201 17.25 -7.77 -11.35
C MET A 201 17.08 -6.25 -11.24
N ILE A 202 15.92 -5.76 -10.78
CA ILE A 202 15.69 -4.32 -10.60
C ILE A 202 16.56 -3.75 -9.48
N GLU A 203 16.66 -4.44 -8.36
CA GLU A 203 17.52 -4.03 -7.26
C GLU A 203 18.99 -3.95 -7.69
N SER A 204 19.48 -4.98 -8.40
CA SER A 204 20.83 -4.98 -8.95
C SER A 204 21.06 -3.81 -9.91
N ALA A 205 20.08 -3.49 -10.75
CA ALA A 205 20.15 -2.37 -11.69
C ALA A 205 20.18 -1.00 -10.98
N ILE A 206 19.41 -0.83 -9.90
CA ILE A 206 19.44 0.36 -9.05
C ILE A 206 20.80 0.49 -8.37
N ASP A 207 21.35 -0.57 -7.80
CA ASP A 207 22.63 -0.52 -7.11
C ASP A 207 23.81 -0.22 -8.06
N LYS A 208 23.72 -0.71 -9.30
CA LYS A 208 24.72 -0.47 -10.37
C LYS A 208 24.50 0.84 -11.13
N ARG A 209 23.48 1.65 -10.81
CA ARG A 209 23.12 2.85 -11.60
C ARG A 209 24.29 3.81 -11.84
N PHE A 210 25.14 4.03 -10.84
CA PHE A 210 26.32 4.89 -10.95
C PHE A 210 27.43 4.34 -11.84
N GLN A 211 27.45 3.02 -12.09
CA GLN A 211 28.39 2.37 -13.02
C GLN A 211 27.95 2.59 -14.47
N ASN A 212 26.64 2.65 -14.70
CA ASN A 212 26.05 2.87 -16.03
C ASN A 212 26.00 4.36 -16.39
N ASP A 213 25.70 5.21 -15.42
CA ASP A 213 25.65 6.64 -15.60
C ASP A 213 26.09 7.39 -14.32
N PRO A 214 27.08 8.30 -14.40
CA PRO A 214 27.58 9.03 -13.23
C PRO A 214 26.51 9.86 -12.49
N SER A 215 25.42 10.27 -13.15
CA SER A 215 24.33 10.99 -12.47
C SER A 215 23.55 10.11 -11.48
N GLY A 216 23.61 8.78 -11.65
CA GLY A 216 22.76 7.84 -10.93
C GLY A 216 21.28 7.93 -11.27
N ARG A 217 20.87 8.75 -12.24
CA ARG A 217 19.46 8.94 -12.62
C ARG A 217 18.98 7.97 -13.70
N ILE A 218 19.85 7.09 -14.19
CA ILE A 218 19.54 6.09 -15.21
C ILE A 218 19.84 4.70 -14.65
N ILE A 219 18.85 3.82 -14.71
CA ILE A 219 19.03 2.38 -14.45
C ILE A 219 19.05 1.62 -15.77
N VAL A 220 19.84 0.54 -15.84
CA VAL A 220 19.96 -0.29 -17.04
C VAL A 220 19.58 -1.73 -16.71
N LEU A 221 18.67 -2.29 -17.50
CA LEU A 221 18.35 -3.71 -17.49
C LEU A 221 18.99 -4.36 -18.70
N GLU A 222 19.89 -5.31 -18.45
CA GLU A 222 20.57 -6.06 -19.52
C GLU A 222 19.63 -7.09 -20.18
N LEU A 223 18.46 -7.35 -19.61
CA LEU A 223 17.44 -8.23 -20.17
C LEU A 223 16.15 -7.45 -20.43
N GLY A 224 15.63 -7.59 -21.65
CA GLY A 224 14.31 -7.10 -22.04
C GLY A 224 13.15 -7.85 -21.39
N GLY A 225 11.99 -7.21 -21.32
CA GLY A 225 10.74 -7.84 -20.87
C GLY A 225 10.60 -8.04 -19.36
N VAL A 226 11.55 -7.56 -18.56
CA VAL A 226 11.48 -7.62 -17.09
C VAL A 226 10.34 -6.73 -16.58
N PRO A 227 9.40 -7.24 -15.76
CA PRO A 227 8.31 -6.44 -15.17
C PRO A 227 8.87 -5.51 -14.08
N TRP A 228 9.39 -4.36 -14.49
CA TRP A 228 10.20 -3.50 -13.62
C TRP A 228 9.41 -2.48 -12.79
N LYS A 229 8.27 -1.99 -13.32
CA LYS A 229 7.60 -0.77 -12.81
C LYS A 229 7.30 -0.84 -11.32
N GLU A 230 6.59 -1.89 -10.93
CA GLU A 230 6.15 -2.05 -9.55
C GLU A 230 7.33 -2.22 -8.61
N HIS A 231 8.24 -3.15 -8.93
CA HIS A 231 9.46 -3.39 -8.15
C HIS A 231 10.31 -2.13 -8.02
N PHE A 232 10.41 -1.31 -9.06
CA PHE A 232 11.16 -0.07 -9.02
C PHE A 232 10.59 0.90 -7.99
N PHE A 233 9.28 1.16 -7.99
CA PHE A 233 8.68 2.11 -7.05
C PHE A 233 8.75 1.61 -5.60
N GLU A 234 8.58 0.31 -5.38
CA GLU A 234 8.77 -0.29 -4.06
C GLU A 234 10.22 -0.13 -3.58
N LEU A 235 11.19 -0.52 -4.41
CA LEU A 235 12.62 -0.43 -4.08
C LEU A 235 13.10 1.01 -3.88
N GLU A 236 12.54 1.96 -4.64
CA GLU A 236 12.82 3.38 -4.45
C GLU A 236 12.36 3.87 -3.07
N GLU A 237 11.16 3.47 -2.65
CA GLU A 237 10.64 3.81 -1.33
C GLU A 237 11.47 3.18 -0.22
N GLU A 238 11.76 1.89 -0.34
CA GLU A 238 12.53 1.12 0.64
C GLU A 238 13.95 1.64 0.84
N LYS A 239 14.62 1.99 -0.25
CA LYS A 239 15.99 2.51 -0.21
C LYS A 239 16.03 4.03 0.01
N SER A 240 14.87 4.67 0.19
CA SER A 240 14.73 6.12 0.37
C SER A 240 15.40 6.94 -0.75
N LEU A 241 15.20 6.51 -2.00
CA LEU A 241 15.87 7.04 -3.19
C LEU A 241 15.04 8.09 -3.94
N GLN A 242 13.95 8.58 -3.37
CA GLN A 242 13.08 9.57 -4.03
C GLN A 242 13.85 10.86 -4.36
N ALA A 243 14.79 11.25 -3.49
CA ALA A 243 15.64 12.42 -3.69
C ALA A 243 16.63 12.25 -4.86
N ASP A 244 17.01 11.00 -5.18
CA ASP A 244 17.90 10.69 -6.29
C ASP A 244 17.25 10.96 -7.65
N ASN A 245 15.91 11.04 -7.68
CA ASN A 245 15.12 11.34 -8.87
C ASN A 245 15.55 10.48 -10.07
N ILE A 246 15.57 9.16 -9.89
CA ILE A 246 15.88 8.20 -10.95
C ILE A 246 14.82 8.38 -12.05
N THR A 247 15.26 8.71 -13.25
CA THR A 247 14.42 9.33 -14.27
C THR A 247 14.15 8.42 -15.46
N TYR A 248 15.15 7.61 -15.84
CA TYR A 248 15.06 6.75 -17.00
C TYR A 248 15.45 5.32 -16.66
N ILE A 249 14.78 4.39 -17.35
CA ILE A 249 15.21 3.00 -17.45
C ILE A 249 15.58 2.72 -18.90
N VAL A 250 16.74 2.07 -19.08
CA VAL A 250 17.24 1.64 -20.39
C VAL A 250 17.27 0.11 -20.40
N TYR A 251 16.74 -0.51 -21.45
CA TYR A 251 16.68 -1.96 -21.55
C TYR A 251 16.72 -2.46 -22.99
N GLU A 252 17.21 -3.68 -23.19
CA GLU A 252 17.21 -4.33 -24.50
C GLU A 252 15.77 -4.68 -24.93
N ASP A 253 15.44 -4.43 -26.19
CA ASP A 253 14.26 -4.98 -26.85
C ASP A 253 14.69 -6.17 -27.70
N THR A 254 14.42 -7.36 -27.17
CA THR A 254 14.82 -8.63 -27.78
C THR A 254 14.03 -8.95 -29.05
N THR A 255 12.98 -8.18 -29.37
CA THR A 255 12.18 -8.41 -30.59
C THR A 255 12.80 -7.81 -31.84
N ASP A 256 13.52 -6.69 -31.70
CA ASP A 256 14.11 -5.95 -32.82
C ASP A 256 15.62 -5.70 -32.68
N ASN A 257 16.27 -6.37 -31.72
CA ASN A 257 17.69 -6.19 -31.36
C ASN A 257 18.06 -4.71 -31.20
N SER A 258 17.17 -3.95 -30.56
CA SER A 258 17.37 -2.55 -30.26
C SER A 258 17.32 -2.31 -28.76
N TRP A 259 17.51 -1.07 -28.35
CA TRP A 259 17.50 -0.63 -26.97
C TRP A 259 16.43 0.42 -26.78
N ARG A 260 15.70 0.32 -25.68
CA ARG A 260 14.67 1.28 -25.28
C ARG A 260 15.21 2.18 -24.20
N VAL A 261 14.80 3.44 -24.27
CA VAL A 261 14.89 4.40 -23.19
C VAL A 261 13.46 4.77 -22.81
N GLN A 262 13.08 4.46 -21.58
CA GLN A 262 11.73 4.72 -21.07
C GLN A 262 11.81 5.68 -19.88
N ALA A 263 10.99 6.73 -19.93
CA ALA A 263 10.83 7.66 -18.83
C ALA A 263 10.05 7.00 -17.69
N ILE A 264 10.57 7.12 -16.47
CA ILE A 264 9.94 6.57 -15.28
C ILE A 264 8.74 7.47 -14.90
N PRO A 265 7.56 6.89 -14.62
CA PRO A 265 6.40 7.65 -14.16
C PRO A 265 6.65 8.39 -12.84
N THR A 266 5.81 9.37 -12.52
CA THR A 266 5.89 10.08 -11.24
C THR A 266 5.50 9.20 -10.06
N ASN A 267 4.61 8.22 -10.26
CA ASN A 267 4.25 7.21 -9.27
C ASN A 267 3.72 5.93 -9.94
N LYS A 268 3.51 4.88 -9.14
CA LYS A 268 3.05 3.55 -9.60
C LYS A 268 1.69 3.53 -10.33
N MET A 269 0.82 4.50 -10.08
CA MET A 269 -0.53 4.61 -10.67
C MET A 269 -0.59 5.59 -11.85
N ALA A 270 0.50 6.31 -12.13
CA ALA A 270 0.53 7.32 -13.17
C ALA A 270 0.85 6.70 -14.54
N ASP A 271 -0.16 6.48 -15.37
CA ASP A 271 0.06 5.94 -16.73
C ASP A 271 0.59 6.97 -17.73
N PHE A 272 0.39 8.27 -17.46
CA PHE A 272 0.65 9.34 -18.44
C PHE A 272 1.56 10.47 -17.95
N GLN A 273 1.98 10.45 -16.69
CA GLN A 273 2.85 11.48 -16.11
C GLN A 273 4.23 10.89 -15.81
N ASN A 274 5.23 11.36 -16.54
CA ASN A 274 6.61 10.93 -16.38
C ASN A 274 7.43 11.98 -15.63
N ARG A 275 8.43 11.53 -14.85
CA ARG A 275 9.39 12.42 -14.17
C ARG A 275 10.08 13.36 -15.13
N LEU A 276 10.54 12.82 -16.26
CA LEU A 276 11.04 13.60 -17.38
C LEU A 276 10.78 12.86 -18.70
N PRO A 277 9.79 13.27 -19.51
CA PRO A 277 9.65 12.73 -20.85
C PRO A 277 10.85 13.14 -21.71
N LEU A 278 11.16 12.34 -22.75
CA LEU A 278 12.18 12.65 -23.74
C LEU A 278 11.94 14.02 -24.40
N THR A 279 13.01 14.66 -24.86
CA THR A 279 12.99 16.03 -25.41
C THR A 279 11.87 16.24 -26.43
N ALA A 280 11.15 17.35 -26.30
CA ALA A 280 10.00 17.66 -27.16
C ALA A 280 10.32 17.67 -28.65
N ALA A 281 11.50 18.17 -29.03
CA ALA A 281 11.98 18.20 -30.42
C ALA A 281 12.06 16.81 -31.08
N TRP A 282 12.21 15.74 -30.29
CA TRP A 282 12.34 14.38 -30.82
C TRP A 282 11.00 13.66 -30.98
N ARG A 283 9.96 14.13 -30.30
CA ARG A 283 8.70 13.39 -30.16
C ARG A 283 7.99 13.24 -31.51
N GLY A 284 7.68 12.00 -31.87
CA GLY A 284 7.08 11.65 -33.15
C GLY A 284 8.09 11.46 -34.29
N LEU A 285 9.37 11.78 -34.10
CA LEU A 285 10.41 11.55 -35.09
C LEU A 285 10.90 10.09 -35.07
N ARG A 286 11.42 9.63 -36.21
CA ARG A 286 11.93 8.25 -36.40
C ARG A 286 13.22 8.23 -37.21
N ASP A 287 13.95 7.13 -37.07
CA ASP A 287 15.09 6.74 -37.92
C ASP A 287 16.12 7.86 -38.16
N GLY A 288 16.49 8.10 -39.42
CA GLY A 288 17.52 9.07 -39.81
C GLY A 288 17.15 10.53 -39.50
N GLU A 289 15.85 10.88 -39.52
CA GLU A 289 15.38 12.21 -39.16
C GLU A 289 15.62 12.47 -37.67
N LEU A 290 15.23 11.50 -36.82
CA LEU A 290 15.52 11.56 -35.38
C LEU A 290 17.02 11.55 -35.10
N SER A 291 17.79 10.72 -35.82
CA SER A 291 19.25 10.64 -35.62
C SER A 291 19.93 11.98 -35.92
N LYS A 292 19.48 12.66 -36.98
CA LYS A 292 19.95 13.99 -37.36
C LYS A 292 19.57 15.05 -36.32
N GLU A 293 18.31 15.07 -35.89
CA GLU A 293 17.80 16.05 -34.91
C GLU A 293 18.44 15.85 -33.52
N ALA A 294 18.60 14.60 -33.08
CA ALA A 294 19.22 14.29 -31.79
C ALA A 294 20.75 14.44 -31.82
N GLY A 295 21.37 14.38 -33.01
CA GLY A 295 22.81 14.22 -33.14
C GLY A 295 23.29 12.94 -32.45
N ILE A 296 22.53 11.85 -32.58
CA ILE A 296 22.81 10.51 -32.05
C ILE A 296 22.56 9.53 -33.18
N GLU A 297 23.55 8.72 -33.54
CA GLU A 297 23.39 7.74 -34.62
C GLU A 297 22.41 6.62 -34.23
N ASN A 298 21.82 5.99 -35.25
CA ASN A 298 20.99 4.79 -35.12
C ASN A 298 19.76 4.91 -34.21
N CYS A 299 19.20 6.12 -34.09
CA CYS A 299 17.92 6.29 -33.41
C CYS A 299 16.80 5.58 -34.20
N VAL A 300 15.85 4.97 -33.50
CA VAL A 300 14.73 4.21 -34.09
C VAL A 300 13.45 5.06 -34.04
N PHE A 301 13.04 5.53 -32.86
CA PHE A 301 11.87 6.39 -32.71
C PHE A 301 11.82 7.08 -31.34
N VAL A 302 10.97 8.11 -31.21
CA VAL A 302 10.46 8.60 -29.92
C VAL A 302 8.94 8.76 -30.01
N HIS A 303 8.22 8.21 -29.03
CA HIS A 303 6.76 8.34 -28.99
C HIS A 303 6.32 9.82 -28.86
N MET A 304 5.14 10.16 -29.37
CA MET A 304 4.62 11.54 -29.36
C MET A 304 4.53 12.17 -27.96
N SER A 305 4.23 11.39 -26.92
CA SER A 305 4.23 11.88 -25.54
C SER A 305 5.63 11.93 -24.90
N GLY A 306 6.65 11.37 -25.54
CA GLY A 306 8.02 11.31 -25.04
C GLY A 306 8.26 10.28 -23.92
N PHE A 307 7.29 9.41 -23.62
CA PHE A 307 7.44 8.41 -22.55
C PHE A 307 8.45 7.30 -22.88
N ILE A 308 8.67 7.02 -24.17
CA ILE A 308 9.58 5.97 -24.62
C ILE A 308 10.23 6.39 -25.94
N GLY A 309 11.47 5.96 -26.13
CA GLY A 309 12.21 6.02 -27.38
C GLY A 309 13.09 4.80 -27.56
N GLY A 310 13.74 4.70 -28.72
CA GLY A 310 14.60 3.58 -29.05
C GLY A 310 15.81 3.96 -29.88
N ASN A 311 16.89 3.21 -29.70
CA ASN A 311 18.13 3.28 -30.47
C ASN A 311 18.61 1.85 -30.78
N ARG A 312 19.37 1.62 -31.85
CA ARG A 312 19.92 0.28 -32.13
C ARG A 312 21.01 -0.15 -31.15
N THR A 313 21.63 0.78 -30.43
CA THR A 313 22.71 0.47 -29.48
C THR A 313 22.38 0.90 -28.05
N ARG A 314 22.96 0.19 -27.07
CA ARG A 314 22.88 0.49 -25.64
C ARG A 314 23.37 1.90 -25.34
N GLU A 315 24.53 2.25 -25.89
CA GLU A 315 25.17 3.55 -25.71
C GLU A 315 24.33 4.67 -26.34
N GLY A 316 23.71 4.41 -27.49
CA GLY A 316 22.81 5.37 -28.12
C GLY A 316 21.56 5.65 -27.30
N ALA A 317 20.96 4.62 -26.68
CA ALA A 317 19.81 4.79 -25.79
C ALA A 317 20.18 5.54 -24.50
N LEU A 318 21.35 5.27 -23.92
CA LEU A 318 21.90 6.02 -22.80
C LEU A 318 22.13 7.50 -23.17
N GLU A 319 22.68 7.77 -24.35
CA GLU A 319 22.92 9.12 -24.83
C GLU A 319 21.60 9.89 -25.05
N MET A 320 20.55 9.22 -25.52
CA MET A 320 19.21 9.82 -25.62
C MET A 320 18.68 10.26 -24.25
N ALA A 321 18.84 9.42 -23.21
CA ALA A 321 18.46 9.77 -21.84
C ALA A 321 19.27 10.97 -21.31
N ARG A 322 20.60 10.94 -21.48
CA ARG A 322 21.51 12.00 -21.03
C ARG A 322 21.19 13.34 -21.67
N LYS A 323 21.08 13.40 -22.99
CA LYS A 323 20.73 14.64 -23.71
C LYS A 323 19.34 15.15 -23.33
N SER A 324 18.39 14.26 -23.07
CA SER A 324 17.07 14.69 -22.57
C SER A 324 17.16 15.36 -21.20
N MET A 325 17.95 14.80 -20.27
CA MET A 325 18.21 15.44 -18.97
C MET A 325 18.97 16.76 -19.11
N GLN A 326 19.95 16.83 -20.01
CA GLN A 326 20.72 18.05 -20.26
C GLN A 326 19.83 19.16 -20.84
N HIS A 327 19.01 18.87 -21.84
CA HIS A 327 18.07 19.85 -22.40
C HIS A 327 17.09 20.38 -21.34
N ALA A 328 16.61 19.52 -20.44
CA ALA A 328 15.74 19.94 -19.36
C ALA A 328 16.45 20.93 -18.41
N ALA A 329 17.68 20.60 -17.98
CA ALA A 329 18.48 21.47 -17.13
C ALA A 329 18.85 22.81 -17.80
N ASP A 330 19.09 22.80 -19.11
CA ASP A 330 19.39 24.02 -19.87
C ASP A 330 18.14 24.92 -20.02
N GLU A 331 16.96 24.34 -20.22
CA GLU A 331 15.71 25.10 -20.25
C GLU A 331 15.33 25.67 -18.87
N GLU A 332 15.55 24.92 -17.79
CA GLU A 332 15.39 25.43 -16.41
C GLU A 332 16.29 26.64 -16.15
N LYS A 333 17.58 26.55 -16.50
CA LYS A 333 18.51 27.68 -16.38
C LYS A 333 18.10 28.89 -17.21
N LYS A 334 17.62 28.68 -18.44
CA LYS A 334 17.14 29.78 -19.29
C LYS A 334 15.93 30.47 -18.65
N GLU A 335 15.02 29.71 -18.06
CA GLU A 335 13.83 30.29 -17.41
C GLU A 335 14.18 31.00 -16.10
N GLU A 336 15.13 30.48 -15.30
CA GLU A 336 15.69 31.18 -14.13
C GLU A 336 16.36 32.52 -14.52
N ILE A 337 17.17 32.52 -15.58
CA ILE A 337 17.79 33.75 -16.11
C ILE A 337 16.70 34.72 -16.59
N ARG A 338 15.66 34.22 -17.27
CA ARG A 338 14.56 35.04 -17.78
C ARG A 338 13.74 35.67 -16.65
N THR A 339 13.43 34.90 -15.60
CA THR A 339 12.70 35.37 -14.43
C THR A 339 13.53 36.35 -13.59
N SER A 340 14.82 36.08 -13.39
CA SER A 340 15.76 37.01 -12.73
C SER A 340 15.95 38.31 -13.53
N THR A 341 16.03 38.24 -14.86
CA THR A 341 16.13 39.44 -15.71
C THR A 341 14.85 40.27 -15.66
N LYS A 342 13.68 39.63 -15.56
CA LYS A 342 12.40 40.33 -15.35
C LYS A 342 12.37 41.04 -13.99
N SER A 343 12.76 40.37 -12.91
CA SER A 343 12.73 40.98 -11.56
C SER A 343 13.73 42.14 -11.42
N VAL A 344 14.92 42.04 -12.02
CA VAL A 344 15.92 43.13 -12.06
C VAL A 344 15.42 44.31 -12.90
N ASN A 345 14.75 44.05 -14.03
CA ASN A 345 14.16 45.13 -14.83
C ASN A 345 12.99 45.81 -14.09
N GLU A 346 12.14 45.06 -13.38
CA GLU A 346 11.07 45.62 -12.55
C GLU A 346 11.65 46.49 -11.40
N GLN A 347 12.70 46.02 -10.71
CA GLN A 347 13.39 46.82 -9.68
C GLN A 347 14.06 48.08 -10.24
N ARG A 348 14.66 48.03 -11.44
CA ARG A 348 15.20 49.21 -12.12
C ARG A 348 14.12 50.20 -12.54
N THR A 349 12.94 49.73 -12.91
CA THR A 349 11.82 50.60 -13.28
C THR A 349 11.32 51.38 -12.06
N VAL A 350 11.23 50.73 -10.89
CA VAL A 350 10.87 51.36 -9.60
C VAL A 350 11.95 52.33 -9.10
N GLN A 351 13.22 52.11 -9.44
CA GLN A 351 14.33 53.00 -9.06
C GLN A 351 14.49 54.20 -10.01
N CYS A 352 14.13 54.08 -11.29
CA CYS A 352 14.03 55.21 -12.22
C CYS A 352 12.84 56.13 -11.88
N GLU A 353 11.69 55.58 -11.48
CA GLU A 353 10.55 56.38 -11.02
C GLU A 353 10.81 57.15 -9.71
N ARG A 354 11.84 56.78 -8.94
CA ARG A 354 12.29 57.53 -7.75
C ARG A 354 13.29 58.65 -8.03
N LEU A 355 13.91 58.69 -9.21
CA LEU A 355 14.93 59.68 -9.55
C LEU A 355 14.39 60.83 -10.42
N ASP A 356 13.15 60.74 -10.91
CA ASP A 356 12.48 61.81 -11.66
C ASP A 356 11.70 62.82 -10.77
N GLU A 357 11.72 62.69 -9.44
CA GLU A 357 11.03 63.61 -8.51
C GLU A 357 11.93 64.68 -7.86
N THR A 358 13.24 64.74 -8.16
CA THR A 358 14.12 65.77 -7.59
C THR A 358 15.14 66.32 -8.58
N ASP A 359 14.72 67.09 -9.58
CA ASP A 359 15.42 68.35 -9.89
C ASP A 359 14.61 69.20 -10.88
N ASN A 360 14.13 70.36 -10.43
CA ASN A 360 13.70 71.41 -11.34
C ASN A 360 13.88 72.78 -10.67
N SER A 361 15.10 73.34 -10.75
CA SER A 361 15.27 74.79 -10.66
C SER A 361 16.46 75.30 -11.47
N SER A 362 16.17 76.34 -12.26
CA SER A 362 17.06 77.34 -12.89
C SER A 362 17.91 76.97 -14.12
N GLY A 363 17.48 77.50 -15.28
CA GLY A 363 18.19 78.61 -15.95
C GLY A 363 19.37 78.31 -16.89
N GLU A 364 19.08 78.40 -18.19
CA GLU A 364 19.92 78.91 -19.32
C GLU A 364 21.32 78.31 -19.62
N GLY A 365 21.51 77.86 -20.87
CA GLY A 365 22.87 77.66 -21.44
C GLY A 365 23.02 76.74 -22.66
N TRP A 366 22.63 77.20 -23.85
CA TRP A 366 23.19 76.93 -25.19
C TRP A 366 23.83 75.57 -25.58
N THR A 367 23.16 74.90 -26.53
CA THR A 367 23.64 74.29 -27.79
C THR A 367 25.00 73.54 -27.87
N LYS A 368 24.94 72.23 -28.18
CA LYS A 368 25.56 71.55 -29.37
C LYS A 368 25.79 70.06 -29.09
N ALA A 369 25.01 69.20 -29.74
CA ALA A 369 25.46 67.99 -30.46
C ALA A 369 24.27 67.06 -30.74
N ALA A 370 23.67 67.22 -31.92
CA ALA A 370 22.79 66.23 -32.53
C ALA A 370 23.61 65.03 -33.00
N GLY A 371 23.15 63.81 -32.73
CA GLY A 371 23.79 62.60 -33.26
C GLY A 371 23.26 61.24 -32.76
N SER A 372 22.48 61.19 -31.67
CA SER A 372 22.05 59.90 -31.09
C SER A 372 20.56 59.80 -30.69
N ALA A 373 19.77 60.84 -30.91
CA ALA A 373 18.38 60.90 -30.41
C ALA A 373 17.32 60.26 -31.34
N ALA A 374 17.64 59.90 -32.60
CA ALA A 374 16.65 59.36 -33.53
C ALA A 374 16.43 57.84 -33.42
N ILE A 375 17.39 57.07 -32.88
CA ILE A 375 17.28 55.61 -32.72
C ILE A 375 16.73 55.23 -31.33
N ALA A 376 17.02 56.03 -30.30
CA ALA A 376 16.47 55.85 -28.96
C ALA A 376 14.96 56.10 -28.88
N GLY A 377 14.44 57.11 -29.62
CA GLY A 377 13.02 57.44 -29.63
C GLY A 377 12.12 56.36 -30.26
N LEU A 378 12.61 55.63 -31.28
CA LEU A 378 11.87 54.55 -31.94
C LEU A 378 11.85 53.26 -31.10
N ALA A 379 12.94 52.94 -30.39
CA ALA A 379 13.00 51.77 -29.52
C ALA A 379 12.17 51.94 -28.23
N ILE A 380 12.16 53.15 -27.64
CA ILE A 380 11.32 53.47 -26.48
C ILE A 380 9.84 53.54 -26.88
N GLY A 381 9.52 54.09 -28.05
CA GLY A 381 8.15 54.12 -28.58
C GLY A 381 7.58 52.72 -28.86
N LEU A 382 8.37 51.80 -29.42
CA LEU A 382 7.97 50.41 -29.65
C LEU A 382 7.89 49.60 -28.35
N GLY A 383 8.78 49.85 -27.39
CA GLY A 383 8.74 49.23 -26.06
C GLY A 383 7.50 49.64 -25.26
N ILE A 384 7.16 50.93 -25.23
CA ILE A 384 5.96 51.46 -24.57
C ILE A 384 4.68 50.98 -25.28
N TRP A 385 4.69 50.90 -26.61
CA TRP A 385 3.57 50.35 -27.40
C TRP A 385 3.38 48.85 -27.18
N TRP A 386 4.45 48.06 -27.06
CA TRP A 386 4.39 46.62 -26.79
C TRP A 386 4.02 46.31 -25.34
N ALA A 387 4.54 47.07 -24.37
CA ALA A 387 4.18 46.98 -22.96
C ALA A 387 2.71 47.35 -22.73
N ARG A 388 2.20 48.45 -23.32
CA ARG A 388 0.76 48.79 -23.30
C ARG A 388 -0.12 47.73 -23.96
N ARG A 389 0.39 46.97 -24.93
CA ARG A 389 -0.36 45.89 -25.61
C ARG A 389 -0.39 44.59 -24.79
N GLN A 390 0.56 44.35 -23.89
CA GLN A 390 0.55 43.22 -22.96
C GLN A 390 -0.22 43.51 -21.66
N THR A 391 -0.10 44.70 -21.08
CA THR A 391 -0.91 45.10 -19.91
C THR A 391 -2.40 45.20 -20.24
N ASN A 392 -2.77 45.62 -21.46
CA ASN A 392 -4.16 45.52 -21.92
C ASN A 392 -4.65 44.07 -22.09
N ARG A 393 -3.79 43.08 -22.39
CA ARG A 393 -4.24 41.68 -22.49
C ARG A 393 -4.53 41.07 -21.11
N ALA A 394 -3.71 41.36 -20.11
CA ALA A 394 -3.93 40.90 -18.74
C ALA A 394 -5.12 41.63 -18.07
N ALA A 395 -5.27 42.93 -18.31
CA ALA A 395 -6.43 43.70 -17.84
C ALA A 395 -7.73 43.22 -18.49
N ILE A 396 -7.75 42.99 -19.82
CA ILE A 396 -8.92 42.44 -20.52
C ILE A 396 -9.25 41.02 -20.06
N GLN A 397 -8.26 40.21 -19.69
CA GLN A 397 -8.49 38.84 -19.24
C GLN A 397 -9.00 38.78 -17.79
N ASN A 398 -8.53 39.68 -16.91
CA ASN A 398 -9.05 39.83 -15.56
C ASN A 398 -10.43 40.51 -15.53
N GLU A 399 -10.68 41.54 -16.35
CA GLU A 399 -12.01 42.13 -16.50
C GLU A 399 -13.00 41.11 -17.09
N ARG A 400 -12.54 40.23 -17.99
CA ARG A 400 -13.38 39.14 -18.53
C ARG A 400 -13.65 38.04 -17.51
N ILE A 401 -12.70 37.75 -16.61
CA ILE A 401 -12.93 36.81 -15.49
C ILE A 401 -13.86 37.43 -14.45
N GLU A 402 -13.68 38.69 -14.08
CA GLU A 402 -14.58 39.44 -13.19
C GLU A 402 -15.99 39.54 -13.77
N PHE A 403 -16.10 39.81 -15.08
CA PHE A 403 -17.39 39.86 -15.78
C PHE A 403 -18.10 38.49 -15.83
N GLU A 404 -17.37 37.40 -16.10
CA GLU A 404 -17.94 36.05 -16.04
C GLU A 404 -18.28 35.64 -14.60
N LEU A 405 -17.50 36.07 -13.60
CA LEU A 405 -17.82 35.85 -12.18
C LEU A 405 -19.05 36.63 -11.74
N ASP A 406 -19.25 37.87 -12.22
CA ASP A 406 -20.44 38.67 -11.92
C ASP A 406 -21.69 38.09 -12.60
N LYS A 407 -21.53 37.55 -13.82
CA LYS A 407 -22.58 36.80 -14.51
C LYS A 407 -22.95 35.52 -13.77
N ILE A 408 -21.96 34.74 -13.31
CA ILE A 408 -22.18 33.54 -12.50
C ILE A 408 -22.86 33.90 -11.17
N ARG A 409 -22.45 35.00 -10.51
CA ARG A 409 -23.08 35.47 -9.26
C ARG A 409 -24.53 35.90 -9.48
N THR A 410 -24.82 36.55 -10.60
CA THR A 410 -26.17 36.98 -10.97
C THR A 410 -27.05 35.77 -11.30
N GLU A 411 -26.53 34.79 -12.05
CA GLU A 411 -27.23 33.52 -12.33
C GLU A 411 -27.46 32.71 -11.06
N LEU A 412 -26.52 32.69 -10.11
CA LEU A 412 -26.69 32.07 -8.79
C LEU A 412 -27.72 32.79 -7.92
N ALA A 413 -27.78 34.12 -7.98
CA ALA A 413 -28.80 34.89 -7.29
C ALA A 413 -30.20 34.65 -7.90
N GLN A 414 -30.29 34.56 -9.23
CA GLN A 414 -31.52 34.23 -9.94
C GLN A 414 -31.96 32.79 -9.64
N LEU A 415 -31.05 31.81 -9.67
CA LEU A 415 -31.36 30.43 -9.28
C LEU A 415 -31.80 30.33 -7.82
N ARG A 416 -31.20 31.09 -6.91
CA ARG A 416 -31.66 31.16 -5.51
C ARG A 416 -33.05 31.77 -5.39
N ALA A 417 -33.35 32.82 -6.15
CA ALA A 417 -34.67 33.44 -6.20
C ALA A 417 -35.72 32.50 -6.82
N ASP A 418 -35.36 31.77 -7.88
CA ASP A 418 -36.21 30.80 -8.56
C ASP A 418 -36.45 29.57 -7.67
N ILE A 419 -35.45 29.11 -6.92
CA ILE A 419 -35.60 28.06 -5.90
C ILE A 419 -36.51 28.52 -4.75
N LEU A 420 -36.42 29.78 -4.33
CA LEU A 420 -37.33 30.38 -3.34
C LEU A 420 -38.78 30.48 -3.87
N LEU A 421 -38.96 30.88 -5.14
CA LEU A 421 -40.26 30.93 -5.81
C LEU A 421 -40.88 29.53 -6.03
N LEU A 422 -40.05 28.53 -6.31
CA LEU A 422 -40.46 27.12 -6.41
C LEU A 422 -40.82 26.51 -5.04
N LYS A 423 -40.16 26.97 -3.96
CA LYS A 423 -40.47 26.58 -2.57
C LYS A 423 -41.81 27.16 -2.07
N ASP A 424 -42.20 28.33 -2.57
CA ASP A 424 -43.47 29.02 -2.25
C ASP A 424 -44.60 28.77 -3.28
N GLY A 425 -44.37 27.91 -4.29
CA GLY A 425 -45.41 27.45 -5.21
C GLY A 425 -45.88 28.46 -6.26
N GLN A 426 -45.08 29.47 -6.63
CA GLN A 426 -45.41 30.44 -7.69
C GLN A 426 -44.50 30.29 -8.91
N ILE A 427 -45.05 29.88 -10.06
CA ILE A 427 -44.32 29.75 -11.35
C ILE A 427 -44.59 30.98 -12.22
N PRO A 428 -43.57 31.75 -12.69
CA PRO A 428 -43.76 32.73 -13.76
C PRO A 428 -43.68 32.08 -15.14
N ARG A 429 -44.65 32.41 -16.01
CA ARG A 429 -44.69 32.04 -17.43
C ARG A 429 -43.83 32.99 -18.29
N SER A 430 -43.07 32.39 -19.21
CA SER A 430 -42.49 32.93 -20.47
C SER A 430 -41.17 33.71 -20.40
N GLN A 431 -40.14 33.20 -21.12
CA GLN A 431 -39.78 33.71 -22.44
C GLN A 431 -38.94 32.69 -23.24
N SER A 432 -39.52 32.29 -24.36
CA SER A 432 -38.92 31.55 -25.46
C SER A 432 -38.34 32.51 -26.50
N GLY A 433 -37.13 32.24 -27.01
CA GLY A 433 -36.69 32.70 -28.34
C GLY A 433 -35.26 33.23 -28.40
N ILE A 434 -34.60 32.99 -29.54
CA ILE A 434 -33.21 33.32 -29.96
C ILE A 434 -32.27 32.11 -29.71
N LEU A 435 -31.80 31.30 -30.68
CA LEU A 435 -31.71 31.38 -32.14
C LEU A 435 -31.67 29.97 -32.77
N ARG A 436 -32.47 29.79 -33.82
CA ARG A 436 -32.38 28.73 -34.84
C ARG A 436 -32.16 29.43 -36.18
N LYS A 437 -31.03 29.21 -36.87
CA LYS A 437 -30.78 29.42 -38.33
C LYS A 437 -29.37 28.89 -38.70
N GLU A 438 -29.26 27.75 -39.38
CA GLU A 438 -29.03 27.53 -40.85
C GLU A 438 -27.57 27.84 -41.31
N ARG A 439 -26.84 27.11 -42.19
CA ARG A 439 -26.98 25.85 -42.99
C ARG A 439 -25.62 25.54 -43.70
N ASN A 440 -25.39 24.25 -44.04
CA ASN A 440 -24.61 23.64 -45.17
C ASN A 440 -23.07 23.87 -45.26
N VAL A 441 -22.20 22.87 -45.57
CA VAL A 441 -22.02 22.14 -46.86
C VAL A 441 -21.50 20.69 -46.67
N SER A 442 -21.90 19.83 -47.62
CA SER A 442 -21.77 18.37 -47.84
C SER A 442 -20.37 17.72 -47.88
N TRP A 443 -20.32 16.39 -47.66
CA TRP A 443 -19.87 15.41 -48.68
C TRP A 443 -20.70 14.10 -48.59
N ARG A 444 -20.86 13.47 -49.76
CA ARG A 444 -21.84 12.43 -50.16
C ARG A 444 -21.64 11.05 -49.54
N ALA A 445 -22.75 10.33 -49.31
CA ALA A 445 -23.04 9.02 -49.91
C ALA A 445 -24.52 8.64 -49.70
N GLU A 446 -25.20 8.23 -50.77
CA GLU A 446 -26.51 7.53 -50.82
C GLU A 446 -26.29 6.23 -51.63
N PRO A 447 -27.24 5.27 -51.69
CA PRO A 447 -28.08 4.70 -50.63
C PRO A 447 -28.18 3.15 -50.77
N GLY A 448 -28.87 2.49 -49.84
CA GLY A 448 -29.20 1.07 -49.94
C GLY A 448 -30.35 0.65 -49.02
N THR A 449 -31.55 1.10 -49.39
CA THR A 449 -32.87 0.42 -49.30
C THR A 449 -33.23 -0.34 -48.02
N GLU A 450 -34.17 0.17 -47.20
CA GLU A 450 -35.64 -0.02 -47.29
C GLU A 450 -36.14 -1.34 -46.68
N GLY A 451 -37.12 -1.25 -45.77
CA GLY A 451 -37.98 -2.40 -45.43
C GLY A 451 -38.53 -2.47 -44.00
N LEU A 452 -39.49 -1.59 -43.70
CA LEU A 452 -40.50 -1.66 -42.61
C LEU A 452 -41.25 -3.02 -42.52
N PRO A 453 -42.20 -3.30 -41.58
CA PRO A 453 -42.52 -2.72 -40.24
C PRO A 453 -42.84 -3.75 -39.12
N ARG A 454 -42.97 -3.21 -37.89
CA ARG A 454 -43.76 -3.67 -36.71
C ARG A 454 -45.16 -4.26 -37.08
N PRO A 455 -45.92 -5.04 -36.24
CA PRO A 455 -46.19 -4.68 -34.83
C PRO A 455 -46.70 -5.74 -33.80
N ARG A 456 -46.85 -5.23 -32.56
CA ARG A 456 -47.91 -5.49 -31.55
C ARG A 456 -47.84 -6.73 -30.63
N SER A 457 -47.39 -6.42 -29.40
CA SER A 457 -48.08 -6.58 -28.11
C SER A 457 -49.18 -7.65 -27.98
N TYR A 458 -48.98 -8.55 -27.01
CA TYR A 458 -50.03 -8.97 -26.09
C TYR A 458 -49.45 -9.12 -24.68
N ALA A 459 -50.13 -8.49 -23.72
CA ALA A 459 -49.92 -8.65 -22.29
C ALA A 459 -50.85 -9.75 -21.74
N SER A 460 -50.39 -10.44 -20.69
CA SER A 460 -51.11 -11.32 -19.72
C SER A 460 -50.19 -12.52 -19.44
N SER A 461 -49.87 -12.96 -18.24
CA SER A 461 -50.45 -12.78 -16.90
C SER A 461 -49.43 -13.23 -15.85
N MET A 462 -49.39 -12.53 -14.72
CA MET A 462 -48.75 -13.01 -13.50
C MET A 462 -49.36 -14.33 -13.02
N THR A 463 -48.50 -15.27 -12.64
CA THR A 463 -48.71 -16.13 -11.46
C THR A 463 -47.40 -16.21 -10.69
N SER A 464 -47.52 -16.02 -9.39
CA SER A 464 -46.49 -15.99 -8.36
C SER A 464 -45.62 -17.25 -8.34
N ASP A 465 -44.30 -17.07 -8.24
CA ASP A 465 -43.42 -17.78 -7.32
C ASP A 465 -42.15 -16.91 -7.13
N GLY A 466 -41.59 -16.91 -5.91
CA GLY A 466 -40.62 -15.91 -5.46
C GLY A 466 -39.30 -15.93 -6.22
N GLU A 467 -39.07 -14.89 -7.04
CA GLU A 467 -37.80 -14.61 -7.70
C GLU A 467 -36.94 -13.70 -6.80
N TYR A 468 -35.82 -14.24 -6.33
CA TYR A 468 -34.63 -13.43 -6.06
C TYR A 468 -34.13 -12.93 -7.42
N VAL A 469 -34.12 -11.62 -7.61
CA VAL A 469 -33.70 -10.96 -8.85
C VAL A 469 -32.17 -10.80 -8.82
N ASP A 470 -31.51 -11.31 -9.85
CA ASP A 470 -30.05 -11.32 -10.03
C ASP A 470 -29.47 -9.90 -10.22
N ALA A 471 -28.38 -9.59 -9.52
CA ALA A 471 -27.72 -8.27 -9.55
C ALA A 471 -27.05 -7.94 -10.90
N GLU A 472 -26.84 -8.93 -11.78
CA GLU A 472 -26.24 -8.71 -13.10
C GLU A 472 -27.21 -8.08 -14.14
N ASP A 473 -28.52 -8.24 -13.97
CA ASP A 473 -29.53 -7.77 -14.93
C ASP A 473 -30.06 -6.35 -14.64
N ASP A 474 -29.92 -5.86 -13.41
CA ASP A 474 -30.50 -4.58 -12.96
C ASP A 474 -29.78 -3.33 -13.51
N TRP A 475 -28.59 -3.52 -14.11
CA TRP A 475 -27.85 -2.45 -14.80
C TRP A 475 -28.49 -1.98 -16.12
N ASN A 476 -29.54 -2.65 -16.61
CA ASN A 476 -30.23 -2.28 -17.84
C ASN A 476 -31.54 -1.48 -17.63
N GLU A 477 -32.10 -1.38 -16.42
CA GLU A 477 -33.38 -0.64 -16.19
C GLU A 477 -33.34 0.52 -15.16
N GLN A 478 -32.29 0.69 -14.34
CA GLN A 478 -32.25 1.74 -13.30
C GLN A 478 -31.91 3.17 -13.79
N SER A 479 -32.64 3.69 -14.78
CA SER A 479 -32.56 5.11 -15.16
C SER A 479 -33.82 5.93 -14.84
N PHE A 480 -34.77 5.39 -14.06
CA PHE A 480 -36.06 6.06 -13.80
C PHE A 480 -36.47 6.25 -12.33
N THR A 481 -35.70 5.78 -11.34
CA THR A 481 -36.06 5.87 -9.90
C THR A 481 -35.08 6.68 -9.03
N ALA A 482 -34.18 7.47 -9.63
CA ALA A 482 -33.26 8.36 -8.90
C ALA A 482 -33.88 9.73 -8.50
N GLN A 483 -35.19 9.80 -8.24
CA GLN A 483 -35.89 11.05 -7.93
C GLN A 483 -36.43 11.13 -6.48
N LEU A 484 -36.33 10.07 -5.67
CA LEU A 484 -36.98 10.01 -4.34
C LEU A 484 -36.05 9.98 -3.12
N THR A 485 -34.75 9.75 -3.28
CA THR A 485 -33.79 9.64 -2.15
C THR A 485 -32.95 10.90 -1.89
N VAL A 486 -33.11 11.95 -2.70
CA VAL A 486 -32.40 13.24 -2.51
C VAL A 486 -33.00 14.06 -1.35
N ASN A 487 -34.27 13.83 -1.00
CA ASN A 487 -34.97 14.63 0.02
C ASN A 487 -34.58 14.28 1.47
N SER A 488 -33.95 13.13 1.73
CA SER A 488 -33.55 12.70 3.09
C SER A 488 -32.16 13.21 3.50
N ALA A 489 -31.25 13.42 2.54
CA ALA A 489 -29.88 13.85 2.82
C ALA A 489 -29.73 15.38 3.01
N LEU A 490 -30.68 16.16 2.50
CA LEU A 490 -30.65 17.62 2.52
C LEU A 490 -31.18 18.24 3.83
N ASP A 491 -31.99 17.51 4.61
CA ASP A 491 -32.45 17.97 5.94
C ASP A 491 -31.37 17.84 7.04
N GLN A 492 -30.34 17.00 6.83
CA GLN A 492 -29.26 16.83 7.81
C GLN A 492 -28.09 17.83 7.64
N LEU A 493 -27.99 18.54 6.51
CA LEU A 493 -26.90 19.49 6.24
C LEU A 493 -27.23 20.94 6.64
N CYS A 494 -28.47 21.26 7.01
CA CYS A 494 -28.89 22.60 7.42
C CYS A 494 -28.85 22.89 8.94
N SER A 495 -28.33 21.97 9.77
CA SER A 495 -28.40 22.09 11.24
C SER A 495 -27.06 22.20 11.98
N ILE A 496 -25.93 22.39 11.27
CA ILE A 496 -24.62 22.60 11.91
C ILE A 496 -24.35 24.10 12.11
N SER A 497 -24.37 24.56 13.36
CA SER A 497 -23.93 25.90 13.77
C SER A 497 -22.55 25.82 14.42
N LEU A 498 -21.60 26.66 14.00
CA LEU A 498 -20.27 26.77 14.63
C LEU A 498 -20.30 27.86 15.73
N PRO A 499 -19.93 27.55 16.98
CA PRO A 499 -19.85 28.56 18.05
C PRO A 499 -18.50 29.31 18.04
N SER A 500 -18.56 30.59 18.42
CA SER A 500 -17.42 31.51 18.57
C SER A 500 -16.71 31.35 19.93
N LEU A 501 -15.41 31.70 19.98
CA LEU A 501 -14.55 31.67 21.16
C LEU A 501 -14.65 32.95 22.03
N PRO A 502 -14.72 32.83 23.37
CA PRO A 502 -14.23 33.83 24.32
C PRO A 502 -13.27 33.23 25.39
N PRO A 503 -12.60 34.06 26.23
CA PRO A 503 -11.17 33.93 26.52
C PRO A 503 -10.79 33.30 27.88
N ALA A 504 -9.47 33.13 28.07
CA ALA A 504 -8.77 32.47 29.15
C ALA A 504 -9.09 32.95 30.58
N ILE A 505 -9.26 32.01 31.52
CA ILE A 505 -9.29 32.23 32.98
C ILE A 505 -8.55 31.08 33.70
N LEU A 506 -7.75 31.47 34.71
CA LEU A 506 -6.81 30.71 35.54
C LEU A 506 -7.43 29.61 36.43
N PRO A 507 -6.62 28.66 36.97
CA PRO A 507 -7.14 27.53 37.75
C PRO A 507 -7.21 27.83 39.26
N PRO A 508 -8.18 27.24 39.98
CA PRO A 508 -8.05 27.03 41.42
C PRO A 508 -7.99 25.54 41.79
N THR A 509 -6.90 25.22 42.51
CA THR A 509 -6.82 24.49 43.79
C THR A 509 -7.70 23.26 44.10
N SER A 510 -6.96 22.19 44.41
CA SER A 510 -7.10 21.23 45.53
C SER A 510 -8.37 20.37 45.64
N VAL A 511 -8.20 19.07 45.38
CA VAL A 511 -9.03 17.99 45.93
C VAL A 511 -8.13 17.03 46.70
N GLN A 512 -8.55 16.74 47.93
CA GLN A 512 -7.83 15.98 48.95
C GLN A 512 -7.77 14.48 48.61
N PHE A 513 -6.58 13.90 48.70
CA PHE A 513 -6.35 12.45 48.73
C PHE A 513 -6.54 11.91 50.15
N HIS A 514 -7.35 10.86 50.30
CA HIS A 514 -7.30 9.96 51.47
C HIS A 514 -6.39 8.77 51.13
N PRO A 515 -5.33 8.48 51.92
CA PRO A 515 -4.49 7.32 51.67
C PRO A 515 -5.12 6.07 52.31
N LYS A 516 -5.44 5.05 51.50
CA LYS A 516 -5.61 3.68 52.00
C LYS A 516 -4.25 3.00 52.05
N GLN A 517 -3.98 2.39 53.19
CA GLN A 517 -2.76 1.73 53.63
C GLN A 517 -2.21 0.70 52.63
N GLN A 518 -0.96 0.85 52.24
CA GLN A 518 -0.09 -0.21 51.71
C GLN A 518 1.16 -0.25 52.59
N SER A 519 1.24 -1.14 53.59
CA SER A 519 2.52 -1.32 54.30
C SER A 519 2.78 -2.71 54.91
N SER A 520 2.11 -3.79 54.48
CA SER A 520 2.27 -5.10 55.17
C SER A 520 2.60 -6.34 54.31
N LYS A 521 2.94 -6.24 53.01
CA LYS A 521 3.24 -7.43 52.17
C LYS A 521 4.71 -7.63 51.71
N MET A 522 5.61 -6.66 51.91
CA MET A 522 6.96 -6.71 51.30
C MET A 522 8.00 -7.65 51.98
N SER A 523 7.68 -8.34 53.09
CA SER A 523 8.69 -9.07 53.88
C SER A 523 8.83 -10.58 53.62
N ASP A 524 8.01 -11.21 52.79
CA ASP A 524 7.91 -12.69 52.73
C ASP A 524 8.74 -13.37 51.60
N PHE A 525 9.30 -12.62 50.65
CA PHE A 525 9.97 -13.19 49.46
C PHE A 525 11.48 -12.94 49.36
N LYS A 526 12.08 -12.20 50.30
CA LYS A 526 13.50 -11.80 50.20
C LYS A 526 14.49 -12.96 50.07
N GLU A 527 14.25 -14.05 50.81
CA GLU A 527 15.10 -15.24 50.77
C GLU A 527 14.96 -15.98 49.44
N ILE A 528 13.73 -16.03 48.90
CA ILE A 528 13.45 -16.62 47.59
C ILE A 528 14.15 -15.80 46.50
N ASP A 529 14.01 -14.48 46.53
CA ASP A 529 14.65 -13.59 45.55
C ASP A 529 16.18 -13.77 45.55
N ALA A 530 16.79 -13.93 46.74
CA ALA A 530 18.22 -14.21 46.87
C ALA A 530 18.65 -15.56 46.28
N TRP A 531 17.82 -16.60 46.40
CA TRP A 531 18.10 -17.89 45.76
C TRP A 531 18.01 -17.80 44.23
N ILE A 532 17.02 -17.06 43.71
CA ILE A 532 16.85 -16.86 42.26
C ILE A 532 18.04 -16.10 41.66
N ASP A 533 18.53 -15.07 42.34
CA ASP A 533 19.69 -14.27 41.88
C ASP A 533 21.04 -14.97 42.12
N SER A 534 21.02 -16.22 42.56
CA SER A 534 22.19 -17.08 42.79
C SER A 534 22.11 -18.33 41.92
N ASP A 535 23.07 -19.25 42.06
CA ASP A 535 23.04 -20.53 41.36
C ASP A 535 21.95 -21.49 41.90
N GLU A 536 21.15 -21.08 42.90
CA GLU A 536 20.12 -21.89 43.57
C GLU A 536 18.68 -21.69 43.02
N ALA A 537 18.50 -21.30 41.75
CA ALA A 537 17.19 -21.09 41.15
C ALA A 537 16.25 -22.31 41.21
N ASP A 538 16.78 -23.55 41.17
CA ASP A 538 16.00 -24.78 41.33
C ASP A 538 15.31 -24.86 42.70
N LYS A 539 16.04 -24.48 43.76
CA LYS A 539 15.54 -24.47 45.13
C LYS A 539 14.45 -23.41 45.30
N ALA A 540 14.61 -22.25 44.67
CA ALA A 540 13.58 -21.21 44.65
C ALA A 540 12.32 -21.68 43.91
N TYR A 541 12.49 -22.33 42.75
CA TYR A 541 11.40 -22.89 41.96
C TYR A 541 10.58 -23.91 42.78
N ASP A 542 11.25 -24.86 43.44
CA ASP A 542 10.60 -25.87 44.28
C ASP A 542 9.85 -25.26 45.47
N ALA A 543 10.45 -24.25 46.11
CA ALA A 543 9.83 -23.55 47.23
C ALA A 543 8.58 -22.77 46.80
N LEU A 544 8.65 -22.06 45.67
CA LEU A 544 7.53 -21.32 45.10
C LEU A 544 6.42 -22.26 44.62
N LYS A 545 6.76 -23.39 43.99
CA LYS A 545 5.79 -24.39 43.55
C LYS A 545 4.96 -24.98 44.67
N LYS A 546 5.57 -25.22 45.84
CA LYS A 546 4.87 -25.69 47.04
C LYS A 546 3.93 -24.63 47.64
N ARG A 547 4.25 -23.34 47.44
CA ARG A 547 3.44 -22.21 47.93
C ARG A 547 2.37 -21.76 46.93
N SER A 548 2.52 -22.10 45.65
CA SER A 548 1.65 -21.62 44.58
C SER A 548 0.27 -22.25 44.65
N ASP A 549 -0.76 -21.41 44.69
CA ASP A 549 -2.15 -21.78 44.44
C ASP A 549 -2.56 -21.55 42.97
N GLY A 550 -1.60 -21.16 42.13
CA GLY A 550 -1.82 -20.82 40.73
C GLY A 550 -2.39 -19.42 40.49
N THR A 551 -2.60 -18.59 41.52
CA THR A 551 -3.26 -17.28 41.38
C THR A 551 -2.48 -16.11 41.97
N ASP A 552 -1.59 -16.35 42.95
CA ASP A 552 -0.77 -15.27 43.53
C ASP A 552 0.26 -14.72 42.53
N VAL A 553 0.02 -13.50 42.08
CA VAL A 553 0.87 -12.76 41.14
C VAL A 553 2.31 -12.68 41.63
N GLU A 554 2.55 -12.49 42.94
CA GLU A 554 3.90 -12.40 43.51
C GLU A 554 4.67 -13.73 43.44
N VAL A 555 3.95 -14.85 43.41
CA VAL A 555 4.53 -16.18 43.21
C VAL A 555 4.75 -16.47 41.72
N LEU A 556 3.77 -16.12 40.88
CA LEU A 556 3.76 -16.47 39.46
C LEU A 556 4.88 -15.78 38.66
N TRP A 557 5.10 -14.48 38.84
CA TRP A 557 6.20 -13.80 38.11
C TRP A 557 7.58 -14.31 38.56
N ARG A 558 7.73 -14.73 39.83
CA ARG A 558 8.96 -15.33 40.34
C ARG A 558 9.19 -16.73 39.78
N LEU A 559 8.12 -17.52 39.60
CA LEU A 559 8.21 -18.81 38.90
C LEU A 559 8.66 -18.63 37.44
N ALA A 560 8.14 -17.61 36.74
CA ALA A 560 8.60 -17.27 35.40
C ALA A 560 10.10 -16.91 35.39
N LYS A 561 10.56 -16.08 36.34
CA LYS A 561 11.98 -15.75 36.52
C LYS A 561 12.83 -16.99 36.79
N CYS A 562 12.38 -17.91 37.65
CA CYS A 562 13.10 -19.17 37.88
C CYS A 562 13.24 -19.97 36.59
N CYS A 563 12.16 -20.11 35.80
CA CYS A 563 12.22 -20.81 34.53
C CYS A 563 13.22 -20.19 33.55
N ASN A 564 13.37 -18.86 33.53
CA ASN A 564 14.39 -18.17 32.75
C ASN A 564 15.82 -18.59 33.16
N GLU A 565 16.14 -18.50 34.46
CA GLU A 565 17.46 -18.87 34.97
C GLU A 565 17.77 -20.35 34.72
N LEU A 566 16.77 -21.23 34.90
CA LEU A 566 16.92 -22.65 34.63
C LEU A 566 17.11 -22.95 33.14
N ALA A 567 16.41 -22.24 32.26
CA ALA A 567 16.58 -22.40 30.81
C ALA A 567 18.02 -22.05 30.39
N ASN A 568 18.63 -21.02 30.96
CA ASN A 568 20.00 -20.60 30.62
C ASN A 568 21.07 -21.66 30.96
N LYS A 569 20.79 -22.56 31.91
CA LYS A 569 21.71 -23.65 32.32
C LYS A 569 21.61 -24.90 31.43
N LEU A 570 20.54 -25.06 30.66
CA LEU A 570 20.33 -26.25 29.84
C LEU A 570 21.19 -26.20 28.58
N GLU A 571 21.71 -27.33 28.12
CA GLU A 571 22.48 -27.40 26.86
C GLU A 571 21.58 -27.70 25.65
N SER A 572 20.51 -28.49 25.85
CA SER A 572 19.60 -28.90 24.79
C SER A 572 18.64 -27.78 24.39
N LYS A 573 18.58 -27.46 23.09
CA LYS A 573 17.65 -26.45 22.55
C LYS A 573 16.18 -26.81 22.80
N ASP A 574 15.82 -28.09 22.72
CA ASP A 574 14.44 -28.54 22.94
C ASP A 574 14.05 -28.43 24.42
N GLU A 575 14.97 -28.75 25.33
CA GLU A 575 14.75 -28.60 26.77
C GLU A 575 14.68 -27.12 27.17
N ARG A 576 15.54 -26.26 26.60
CA ARG A 576 15.45 -24.80 26.74
C ARG A 576 14.07 -24.30 26.32
N LYS A 577 13.61 -24.69 25.13
CA LYS A 577 12.29 -24.30 24.61
C LYS A 577 11.16 -24.73 25.54
N ALA A 578 11.20 -25.98 26.02
CA ALA A 578 10.18 -26.49 26.94
C ALA A 578 10.14 -25.69 28.26
N LYS A 579 11.31 -25.35 28.82
CA LYS A 579 11.39 -24.55 30.05
C LYS A 579 10.93 -23.10 29.86
N ILE A 580 11.22 -22.51 28.70
CA ILE A 580 10.74 -21.17 28.32
C ILE A 580 9.21 -21.16 28.17
N LEU A 581 8.62 -22.16 27.52
CA LEU A 581 7.16 -22.29 27.41
C LEU A 581 6.50 -22.39 28.79
N GLU A 582 7.10 -23.15 29.70
CA GLU A 582 6.63 -23.26 31.08
C GLU A 582 6.67 -21.90 31.81
N GLY A 583 7.79 -21.19 31.73
CA GLY A 583 7.94 -19.87 32.35
C GLY A 583 7.00 -18.83 31.74
N ARG A 584 6.79 -18.87 30.42
CA ARG A 584 5.82 -18.01 29.73
C ARG A 584 4.41 -18.21 30.27
N GLN A 585 4.00 -19.46 30.52
CA GLN A 585 2.67 -19.72 31.09
C GLN A 585 2.50 -19.01 32.45
N TYR A 586 3.45 -19.15 33.38
CA TYR A 586 3.35 -18.43 34.66
C TYR A 586 3.37 -16.91 34.49
N ALA A 587 4.16 -16.39 33.55
CA ALA A 587 4.21 -14.95 33.29
C ALA A 587 2.88 -14.40 32.78
N LEU A 588 2.21 -15.13 31.88
CA LEU A 588 0.89 -14.77 31.37
C LEU A 588 -0.18 -14.89 32.44
N ASP A 589 -0.14 -15.94 33.28
CA ASP A 589 -1.05 -16.09 34.41
C ASP A 589 -0.89 -14.93 35.40
N ALA A 590 0.35 -14.52 35.69
CA ALA A 590 0.64 -13.36 36.54
C ALA A 590 0.09 -12.06 35.94
N TYR A 591 0.27 -11.86 34.63
CA TYR A 591 -0.16 -10.65 33.93
C TYR A 591 -1.68 -10.55 33.86
N ASN A 592 -2.36 -11.65 33.50
CA ASN A 592 -3.82 -11.69 33.41
C ASN A 592 -4.49 -11.58 34.80
N GLY A 593 -3.85 -12.09 35.85
CA GLY A 593 -4.34 -12.05 37.22
C GLY A 593 -4.24 -10.68 37.91
N SER A 594 -3.43 -9.74 37.40
CA SER A 594 -3.25 -8.42 38.01
C SER A 594 -3.06 -7.31 36.98
N GLN A 595 -4.09 -6.46 36.82
CA GLN A 595 -3.98 -5.24 36.02
C GLN A 595 -2.92 -4.29 36.61
N LYS A 596 -2.00 -3.80 35.76
CA LYS A 596 -0.96 -2.81 36.09
C LYS A 596 0.10 -3.28 37.10
N HIS A 597 0.51 -4.55 37.06
CA HIS A 597 1.64 -5.06 37.85
C HIS A 597 2.94 -5.10 37.04
N PHE A 598 3.90 -4.23 37.39
CA PHE A 598 5.13 -4.05 36.62
C PHE A 598 5.90 -5.36 36.38
N LEU A 599 6.16 -6.15 37.43
CA LEU A 599 6.95 -7.39 37.29
C LEU A 599 6.20 -8.47 36.51
N ALA A 600 4.87 -8.46 36.52
CA ALA A 600 4.09 -9.41 35.73
C ALA A 600 4.19 -9.06 34.23
N ALA A 601 3.99 -7.79 33.87
CA ALA A 601 4.17 -7.30 32.51
C ALA A 601 5.62 -7.48 32.01
N LYS A 602 6.62 -7.19 32.87
CA LYS A 602 8.03 -7.39 32.54
C LYS A 602 8.35 -8.85 32.20
N TRP A 603 7.95 -9.79 33.05
CA TRP A 603 8.25 -11.21 32.80
C TRP A 603 7.42 -11.79 31.66
N ALA A 604 6.20 -11.29 31.42
CA ALA A 604 5.43 -11.65 30.23
C ALA A 604 6.17 -11.21 28.95
N ALA A 605 6.71 -9.99 28.92
CA ALA A 605 7.52 -9.51 27.81
C ALA A 605 8.79 -10.36 27.61
N ILE A 606 9.57 -10.60 28.67
CA ILE A 606 10.84 -11.34 28.59
C ILE A 606 10.61 -12.78 28.10
N MET A 607 9.68 -13.52 28.71
CA MET A 607 9.46 -14.93 28.37
C MET A 607 8.88 -15.10 26.95
N THR A 608 7.93 -14.23 26.56
CA THR A 608 7.41 -14.21 25.18
C THR A 608 8.50 -13.84 24.18
N GLY A 609 9.37 -12.88 24.52
CA GLY A 609 10.51 -12.48 23.71
C GLY A 609 11.55 -13.60 23.53
N GLN A 610 11.84 -14.40 24.55
CA GLN A 610 12.78 -15.51 24.43
C GLN A 610 12.28 -16.64 23.53
N LEU A 611 10.97 -16.91 23.55
CA LEU A 611 10.36 -17.95 22.72
C LEU A 611 10.54 -17.69 21.22
N THR A 612 10.69 -16.43 20.81
CA THR A 612 10.95 -16.01 19.41
C THR A 612 12.17 -16.69 18.78
N ASN A 613 13.16 -17.09 19.59
CA ASN A 613 14.38 -17.78 19.15
C ASN A 613 14.15 -19.25 18.77
N TYR A 614 13.00 -19.82 19.12
CA TYR A 614 12.70 -21.26 19.02
C TYR A 614 11.49 -21.57 18.11
N VAL A 615 10.99 -20.56 17.40
CA VAL A 615 9.80 -20.65 16.55
C VAL A 615 10.09 -20.19 15.12
N GLY A 616 9.25 -20.61 14.18
CA GLY A 616 9.33 -20.21 12.78
C GLY A 616 8.98 -18.73 12.58
N THR A 617 9.30 -18.17 11.40
CA THR A 617 9.17 -16.73 11.11
C THR A 617 7.77 -16.17 11.37
N LYS A 618 6.72 -16.93 11.05
CA LYS A 618 5.32 -16.52 11.31
C LYS A 618 5.03 -16.36 12.81
N GLU A 619 5.21 -17.42 13.59
CA GLU A 619 4.97 -17.42 15.05
C GLU A 619 5.90 -16.43 15.76
N ARG A 620 7.14 -16.28 15.28
CA ARG A 620 8.09 -15.26 15.77
C ARG A 620 7.51 -13.85 15.69
N THR A 621 6.80 -13.57 14.60
CA THR A 621 6.22 -12.27 14.29
C THR A 621 5.01 -11.99 15.19
N GLU A 622 4.14 -12.98 15.38
CA GLU A 622 2.98 -12.91 16.30
C GLU A 622 3.42 -12.71 17.75
N LEU A 623 4.39 -13.50 18.22
CA LEU A 623 4.98 -13.35 19.55
C LEU A 623 5.66 -11.99 19.73
N GLY A 624 6.22 -11.41 18.66
CA GLY A 624 6.79 -10.06 18.67
C GLY A 624 5.75 -8.97 18.99
N VAL A 625 4.52 -9.10 18.47
CA VAL A 625 3.40 -8.19 18.79
C VAL A 625 3.02 -8.30 20.25
N GLU A 626 2.80 -9.53 20.70
CA GLU A 626 2.36 -9.84 22.05
C GLU A 626 3.39 -9.33 23.07
N MET A 627 4.67 -9.63 22.82
CA MET A 627 5.80 -9.13 23.59
C MET A 627 5.81 -7.60 23.67
N LYS A 628 5.62 -6.90 22.54
CA LYS A 628 5.61 -5.44 22.49
C LYS A 628 4.49 -4.85 23.36
N GLY A 629 3.31 -5.46 23.36
CA GLY A 629 2.20 -5.02 24.20
C GLY A 629 2.56 -5.03 25.69
N TYR A 630 3.13 -6.14 26.17
CA TYR A 630 3.59 -6.26 27.57
C TYR A 630 4.74 -5.30 27.88
N GLN A 631 5.67 -5.16 26.94
CA GLN A 631 6.83 -4.29 27.07
C GLN A 631 6.43 -2.81 27.17
N ASP A 632 5.52 -2.33 26.33
CA ASP A 632 5.05 -0.95 26.35
C ASP A 632 4.37 -0.62 27.68
N GLU A 633 3.55 -1.55 28.21
CA GLU A 633 2.92 -1.38 29.53
C GLU A 633 3.98 -1.36 30.65
N ALA A 634 4.95 -2.27 30.62
CA ALA A 634 6.00 -2.34 31.62
C ALA A 634 6.92 -1.10 31.60
N LEU A 635 7.28 -0.59 30.42
CA LEU A 635 8.07 0.64 30.26
C LEU A 635 7.28 1.89 30.65
N ALA A 636 5.95 1.91 30.47
CA ALA A 636 5.11 2.98 30.99
C ALA A 636 5.13 3.05 32.53
N MET A 637 5.33 1.91 33.21
CA MET A 637 5.49 1.86 34.67
C MET A 637 6.93 2.15 35.12
N ASN A 638 7.93 1.63 34.42
CA ASN A 638 9.34 1.84 34.72
C ASN A 638 10.17 2.03 33.42
N PRO A 639 10.37 3.28 32.98
CA PRO A 639 11.03 3.56 31.69
C PRO A 639 12.54 3.31 31.69
N THR A 640 13.15 3.10 32.86
CA THR A 640 14.59 2.93 33.04
C THR A 640 14.96 1.48 33.40
N ASP A 641 14.13 0.50 33.04
CA ASP A 641 14.48 -0.91 33.24
C ASP A 641 15.40 -1.40 32.12
N TYR A 642 16.66 -1.70 32.47
CA TYR A 642 17.68 -2.06 31.48
C TYR A 642 17.33 -3.31 30.64
N ALA A 643 16.59 -4.27 31.22
CA ALA A 643 16.21 -5.49 30.51
C ALA A 643 15.10 -5.22 29.49
N LEU A 644 14.14 -4.36 29.83
CA LEU A 644 13.09 -3.93 28.90
C LEU A 644 13.64 -3.04 27.79
N LEU A 645 14.59 -2.15 28.08
CA LEU A 645 15.29 -1.35 27.07
C LEU A 645 16.05 -2.26 26.09
N HIS A 646 16.83 -3.21 26.60
CA HIS A 646 17.51 -4.19 25.76
C HIS A 646 16.54 -5.03 24.91
N LEU A 647 15.42 -5.49 25.48
CA LEU A 647 14.42 -6.22 24.73
C LEU A 647 13.81 -5.37 23.59
N ARG A 648 13.64 -4.05 23.81
CA ARG A 648 13.12 -3.13 22.80
C ARG A 648 14.16 -2.89 21.71
N GLY A 649 15.43 -2.76 22.10
CA GLY A 649 16.57 -2.73 21.20
C GLY A 649 16.66 -3.99 20.34
N ARG A 650 16.43 -5.18 20.91
CA ARG A 650 16.39 -6.46 20.17
C ARG A 650 15.24 -6.51 19.17
N PHE A 651 14.07 -6.03 19.56
CA PHE A 651 12.93 -5.93 18.65
C PHE A 651 13.26 -4.99 17.48
N ALA A 652 13.75 -3.78 17.79
CA ALA A 652 14.18 -2.81 16.78
C ALA A 652 15.29 -3.37 15.87
N PHE A 653 16.29 -4.05 16.42
CA PHE A 653 17.35 -4.70 15.64
C PHE A 653 16.79 -5.78 14.72
N THR A 654 15.84 -6.58 15.21
CA THR A 654 15.18 -7.62 14.41
C THR A 654 14.41 -6.99 13.27
N ILE A 655 13.53 -6.03 13.56
CA ILE A 655 12.74 -5.32 12.55
C ILE A 655 13.63 -4.60 11.55
N ALA A 656 14.68 -3.90 12.00
CA ALA A 656 15.60 -3.18 11.12
C ALA A 656 16.30 -4.11 10.13
N ASN A 657 16.66 -5.32 10.56
CA ASN A 657 17.35 -6.33 9.75
C ASN A 657 16.41 -7.30 9.01
N LEU A 658 15.09 -7.23 9.21
CA LEU A 658 14.15 -7.96 8.35
C LEU A 658 14.35 -7.52 6.90
N SER A 659 14.45 -8.49 6.00
CA SER A 659 14.35 -8.24 4.56
C SER A 659 13.01 -7.56 4.24
N TRP A 660 12.91 -6.85 3.12
CA TRP A 660 11.64 -6.23 2.72
C TRP A 660 10.47 -7.22 2.71
N ILE A 661 10.71 -8.45 2.28
CA ILE A 661 9.66 -9.47 2.17
C ILE A 661 9.22 -9.90 3.57
N GLU A 662 10.16 -10.05 4.50
CA GLU A 662 9.84 -10.26 5.90
C GLU A 662 9.12 -9.05 6.47
N LYS A 663 9.52 -7.81 6.18
CA LYS A 663 8.81 -6.58 6.59
C LYS A 663 7.41 -6.48 6.00
N LYS A 664 7.19 -6.94 4.77
CA LYS A 664 5.88 -6.91 4.10
C LYS A 664 4.98 -8.01 4.64
N ALA A 665 5.46 -9.25 4.72
CA ALA A 665 4.76 -10.36 5.34
C ALA A 665 4.44 -10.07 6.80
N ALA A 666 5.39 -9.47 7.50
CA ALA A 666 5.20 -8.92 8.82
C ALA A 666 4.10 -7.86 8.74
N SER A 667 4.21 -6.77 7.97
CA SER A 667 3.22 -5.67 7.87
C SER A 667 1.81 -6.09 7.41
N VAL A 668 1.66 -7.29 6.85
CA VAL A 668 0.36 -7.89 6.55
C VAL A 668 -0.25 -8.52 7.80
N LEU A 669 0.58 -9.05 8.73
CA LEU A 669 0.19 -9.51 10.07
C LEU A 669 0.04 -8.36 11.09
N PHE A 670 0.73 -7.23 10.93
CA PHE A 670 0.55 -6.04 11.78
C PHE A 670 -0.41 -5.05 11.11
N ALA A 671 -1.39 -4.51 11.83
CA ALA A 671 -2.14 -3.34 11.35
C ALA A 671 -1.22 -2.14 11.01
N THR A 672 -0.01 -2.07 11.57
CA THR A 672 1.10 -1.23 11.11
C THR A 672 2.40 -1.70 11.77
N LEU A 673 3.41 -2.02 10.97
CA LEU A 673 4.74 -2.37 11.49
C LEU A 673 5.52 -1.07 11.71
N PRO A 674 6.03 -0.78 12.92
CA PRO A 674 6.78 0.45 13.16
C PRO A 674 8.06 0.46 12.31
N ASN A 675 8.37 1.60 11.68
CA ASN A 675 9.60 1.78 10.92
C ASN A 675 10.80 1.95 11.88
N LEU A 676 11.27 0.83 12.43
CA LEU A 676 12.39 0.78 13.37
C LEU A 676 13.71 0.62 12.61
N THR A 677 14.69 1.42 12.99
CA THR A 677 16.02 1.49 12.39
C THR A 677 17.07 0.84 13.30
N LEU A 678 18.27 0.61 12.74
CA LEU A 678 19.42 0.21 13.56
C LEU A 678 19.78 1.28 14.60
N ASP A 679 19.47 2.55 14.35
CA ASP A 679 19.73 3.64 15.31
C ASP A 679 18.76 3.63 16.48
N ASP A 680 17.51 3.25 16.26
CA ASP A 680 16.56 3.02 17.35
C ASP A 680 17.03 1.87 18.24
N ALA A 681 17.52 0.79 17.63
CA ALA A 681 18.11 -0.33 18.37
C ALA A 681 19.34 0.08 19.19
N ILE A 682 20.27 0.82 18.58
CA ILE A 682 21.48 1.31 19.25
C ILE A 682 21.12 2.23 20.42
N THR A 683 20.14 3.12 20.24
CA THR A 683 19.69 4.06 21.29
C THR A 683 19.25 3.30 22.54
N ASP A 684 18.43 2.27 22.35
CA ASP A 684 17.94 1.44 23.45
C ASP A 684 19.05 0.59 24.09
N PHE A 685 19.94 0.01 23.30
CA PHE A 685 21.06 -0.77 23.83
C PHE A 685 22.08 0.09 24.59
N LEU A 686 22.32 1.32 24.15
CA LEU A 686 23.19 2.26 24.86
C LEU A 686 22.54 2.75 26.17
N ALA A 687 21.22 3.00 26.17
CA ALA A 687 20.50 3.31 27.40
C ALA A 687 20.55 2.15 28.40
N ALA A 688 20.43 0.90 27.93
CA ALA A 688 20.63 -0.28 28.77
C ALA A 688 22.09 -0.40 29.28
N TYR A 689 23.07 -0.04 28.45
CA TYR A 689 24.50 -0.04 28.80
C TYR A 689 24.84 1.00 29.87
N GLU A 690 24.23 2.19 29.85
CA GLU A 690 24.40 3.22 30.88
C GLU A 690 23.92 2.75 32.26
N LEU A 691 22.90 1.88 32.30
CA LEU A 691 22.35 1.31 33.52
C LEU A 691 23.12 0.06 33.98
N ARG A 692 23.62 -0.76 33.04
CA ARG A 692 24.38 -1.98 33.29
C ARG A 692 25.45 -2.20 32.22
N ALA A 693 26.64 -1.65 32.46
CA ALA A 693 27.75 -1.71 31.50
C ALA A 693 28.34 -3.13 31.33
N GLU A 694 28.43 -3.89 32.42
CA GLU A 694 28.96 -5.27 32.43
C GLU A 694 27.85 -6.29 32.15
N TRP A 695 27.23 -6.19 30.96
CA TRP A 695 26.25 -7.16 30.49
C TRP A 695 26.63 -7.67 29.10
N LEU A 696 27.09 -8.92 29.06
CA LEU A 696 27.67 -9.57 27.89
C LEU A 696 26.72 -9.57 26.69
N GLU A 697 25.47 -10.01 26.87
CA GLU A 697 24.46 -10.04 25.79
C GLU A 697 24.21 -8.66 25.19
N ASN A 698 24.07 -7.63 26.02
CA ASN A 698 23.86 -6.26 25.53
C ASN A 698 25.05 -5.73 24.72
N LEU A 699 26.27 -5.97 25.19
CA LEU A 699 27.49 -5.58 24.47
C LEU A 699 27.60 -6.28 23.11
N VAL A 700 27.24 -7.56 23.02
CA VAL A 700 27.22 -8.31 21.76
C VAL A 700 26.18 -7.73 20.80
N TYR A 701 24.97 -7.39 21.27
CA TYR A 701 23.96 -6.76 20.42
C TYR A 701 24.35 -5.35 19.94
N ILE A 702 25.00 -4.53 20.78
CA ILE A 702 25.59 -3.25 20.34
C ILE A 702 26.62 -3.51 19.23
N GLY A 703 27.50 -4.51 19.42
CA GLY A 703 28.46 -4.95 18.41
C GLY A 703 27.78 -5.32 17.08
N ARG A 704 26.75 -6.17 17.13
CA ARG A 704 25.95 -6.59 15.96
C ARG A 704 25.32 -5.41 15.22
N CYS A 705 24.77 -4.42 15.94
CA CYS A 705 24.26 -3.21 15.31
C CYS A 705 25.34 -2.46 14.51
N TYR A 706 26.52 -2.27 15.08
CA TYR A 706 27.61 -1.58 14.37
C TYR A 706 28.20 -2.40 13.21
N VAL A 707 28.20 -3.73 13.31
CA VAL A 707 28.51 -4.62 12.17
C VAL A 707 27.51 -4.38 11.03
N ALA A 708 26.21 -4.36 11.33
CA ALA A 708 25.17 -4.10 10.35
C ALA A 708 25.30 -2.69 9.72
N LYS A 709 25.72 -1.69 10.50
CA LYS A 709 26.05 -0.34 10.02
C LYS A 709 27.40 -0.22 9.30
N LYS A 710 28.17 -1.30 9.17
CA LYS A 710 29.53 -1.34 8.60
C LYS A 710 30.55 -0.44 9.34
N ASP A 711 30.29 -0.10 10.61
CA ASP A 711 31.22 0.62 11.48
C ASP A 711 32.07 -0.38 12.28
N LYS A 712 33.19 -0.77 11.68
CA LYS A 712 34.11 -1.76 12.27
C LYS A 712 34.78 -1.26 13.56
N SER A 713 35.00 0.05 13.68
CA SER A 713 35.68 0.64 14.85
C SER A 713 34.82 0.49 16.09
N SER A 714 33.55 0.92 15.99
CA SER A 714 32.59 0.80 17.09
C SER A 714 32.25 -0.66 17.38
N ALA A 715 32.08 -1.50 16.35
CA ALA A 715 31.84 -2.94 16.55
C ALA A 715 32.97 -3.59 17.37
N LYS A 716 34.23 -3.38 16.97
CA LYS A 716 35.40 -3.93 17.67
C LYS A 716 35.51 -3.44 19.12
N LYS A 717 35.17 -2.17 19.39
CA LYS A 717 35.15 -1.60 20.74
C LYS A 717 34.23 -2.39 21.69
N TYR A 718 32.99 -2.66 21.28
CA TYR A 718 32.01 -3.33 22.15
C TYR A 718 32.23 -4.84 22.24
N PHE A 719 32.63 -5.51 21.14
CA PHE A 719 33.02 -6.91 21.20
C PHE A 719 34.25 -7.14 22.09
N ALA A 720 35.25 -6.24 22.09
CA ALA A 720 36.39 -6.35 22.99
C ALA A 720 36.00 -6.23 24.47
N GLN A 721 35.00 -5.38 24.78
CA GLN A 721 34.44 -5.31 26.13
C GLN A 721 33.68 -6.59 26.51
N ALA A 722 32.90 -7.17 25.58
CA ALA A 722 32.22 -8.44 25.81
C ALA A 722 33.21 -9.59 26.09
N VAL A 723 34.33 -9.65 25.35
CA VAL A 723 35.38 -10.66 25.54
C VAL A 723 36.06 -10.56 26.92
N ALA A 724 36.09 -9.37 27.52
CA ALA A 724 36.68 -9.15 28.85
C ALA A 724 35.80 -9.70 29.99
N ILE A 725 34.53 -9.99 29.73
CA ILE A 725 33.59 -10.54 30.71
C ILE A 725 33.72 -12.07 30.73
N GLN A 726 33.77 -12.67 31.92
CA GLN A 726 33.72 -14.13 32.07
C GLN A 726 32.26 -14.60 31.91
N PRO A 727 32.00 -15.58 31.02
CA PRO A 727 30.65 -16.15 30.85
C PRO A 727 30.09 -16.72 32.16
N ALA A 728 28.85 -16.38 32.51
CA ALA A 728 28.20 -16.90 33.70
C ALA A 728 27.53 -18.27 33.48
N ASP A 729 27.06 -18.52 32.25
CA ASP A 729 26.31 -19.72 31.88
C ASP A 729 26.60 -20.17 30.43
N ALA A 730 25.90 -21.20 29.97
CA ALA A 730 26.08 -21.76 28.63
C ALA A 730 25.65 -20.80 27.51
N ALA A 731 24.63 -19.97 27.74
CA ALA A 731 24.17 -18.98 26.77
C ALA A 731 25.18 -17.83 26.63
N ASP A 732 25.74 -17.35 27.74
CA ASP A 732 26.83 -16.38 27.74
C ASP A 732 28.08 -16.91 27.05
N ALA A 733 28.39 -18.21 27.19
CA ALA A 733 29.54 -18.83 26.53
C ALA A 733 29.43 -18.80 24.99
N GLU A 734 28.23 -19.03 24.45
CA GLU A 734 27.95 -18.92 23.01
C GLU A 734 28.20 -17.49 22.50
N LEU A 735 27.69 -16.49 23.23
CA LEU A 735 27.84 -15.07 22.89
C LEU A 735 29.29 -14.58 23.03
N HIS A 736 30.01 -15.07 24.04
CA HIS A 736 31.42 -14.78 24.24
C HIS A 736 32.27 -15.29 23.08
N GLN A 737 32.00 -16.53 22.63
CA GLN A 737 32.68 -17.12 21.48
C GLN A 737 32.44 -16.32 20.19
N GLU A 738 31.22 -15.81 19.96
CA GLU A 738 30.91 -14.91 18.85
C GLU A 738 31.77 -13.64 18.89
N ALA A 739 31.83 -12.99 20.06
CA ALA A 739 32.63 -11.78 20.25
C ALA A 739 34.13 -12.04 20.01
N GLN A 740 34.67 -13.15 20.52
CA GLN A 740 36.05 -13.56 20.28
C GLN A 740 36.35 -13.77 18.80
N ASN A 741 35.46 -14.47 18.09
CA ASN A 741 35.62 -14.74 16.66
C ASN A 741 35.67 -13.44 15.85
N TYR A 742 34.86 -12.45 16.21
CA TYR A 742 34.86 -11.15 15.55
C TYR A 742 36.17 -10.38 15.81
N VAL A 743 36.63 -10.31 17.07
CA VAL A 743 37.86 -9.60 17.46
C VAL A 743 39.12 -10.26 16.88
N ASN A 744 39.14 -11.58 16.74
CA ASN A 744 40.28 -12.28 16.13
C ASN A 744 40.37 -12.08 14.61
N LYS A 745 39.23 -11.81 13.95
CA LYS A 745 39.13 -11.64 12.49
C LYS A 745 39.43 -10.21 12.03
N HIS A 746 39.29 -9.21 12.90
CA HIS A 746 39.34 -7.78 12.60
C HIS A 746 40.15 -7.02 13.64
#